data_AF-A0A7X3ML35-F1
#
_entry.id   AF-A0A7X3ML35-F1
#
_cell.length_a   1.000
_cell.length_b   1.000
_cell.length_c   1.000
_cell.angle_alpha   90.00
_cell.angle_beta   90.00
_cell.angle_gamma   90.00
#
_symmetry.space_group_name_H-M   'P 1'
#
loop_
_entity.id
_entity.type
_entity.pdbx_description
1 polymer ?
#
loop_
_entity_poly.entity_id
_entity_poly.type
_entity_poly.pdbx_seq_one_letter_code
_entity_poly.pdbx_strand_id
1 'polypeptide(L)'
;MKKQEIARLMPREAHKRIKTAQSIVVIGPTSSGKSTLIYALVNHQIIKFILVGVGDKCQTTIIPCNFLFDERIEKGEFFSIQIRTKVFSPKQIHIKVVEILAKQFALCGYEAEETISSIDSEVMLGILEPADAEYHLGKIVNEISIEDFKNIVNKAFTIIEDAEESFYNRVKKKKKEPDKRKVSIDEIRCIIMEDMWNELPEPIREEYQNWLNSIGEKITQRLNICLGANSGVESINEFSVVEDDILPYGGMILQSLFDPYEPYSLIVEEMTMACRPRDELIDMFYDKIPLRFCLRDTMGLNQINMDNNSVKDALDIALNCSPDSILLLMNLEERDDVIENCCEAINSKIGKAQRLDVPVHVIFTKADRVLSNIINKADRKTVELTQADYTEHIEAAIDIMENSIEGYLSHLMESSATWLSIRYLEEKIDPIQCALKEVTSPLIEKFTRNGLYRKINEILKETQMRILPKGVTSPLYVTVKDTGLPAVEIKIDPIVLSKEFNQIQEVLTKDKAVVNGYQITDTRRIHGRSVVRYYENLQIGLGYTTNAYVYGNFSINMKGMLKKVLENKIPDFLTLYQSEVIKTLADNMDDVELDKVIAELDENEQITQFAFADINPAIFDDLPLKVKKIQKLHLIFRHYFGSSDKFYMVIDRVAFNLSYGNDAIKKMTDAIYNKPFITYDETIRLMQENFKKQYGSPNFADVLAAEMSSAMTELVNKMFVII
;
A
#
# COMPACT_ATOMS: atom_id res chain seq x y z
N MET A 1 38.57 1.28 8.78
CA MET A 1 38.56 1.70 7.36
C MET A 1 37.76 2.99 7.27
N LYS A 2 38.21 4.00 6.52
CA LYS A 2 37.46 5.27 6.39
C LYS A 2 36.20 5.01 5.55
N LYS A 3 35.03 5.47 6.00
CA LYS A 3 33.77 5.46 5.23
C LYS A 3 34.05 6.16 3.90
N GLN A 4 33.65 5.55 2.78
CA GLN A 4 33.82 6.16 1.46
C GLN A 4 33.10 7.52 1.47
N GLU A 5 33.72 8.56 0.93
CA GLU A 5 33.10 9.89 0.89
C GLU A 5 31.97 9.85 -0.15
N ILE A 6 30.72 9.82 0.33
CA ILE A 6 29.53 9.65 -0.51
C ILE A 6 28.99 11.05 -0.84
N ALA A 7 28.62 11.26 -2.11
CA ALA A 7 28.02 12.51 -2.55
C ALA A 7 26.77 12.85 -1.72
N ARG A 8 26.73 14.09 -1.20
CA ARG A 8 25.57 14.63 -0.50
C ARG A 8 24.48 14.95 -1.51
N LEU A 9 23.23 14.73 -1.10
CA LEU A 9 22.05 14.93 -1.93
C LEU A 9 21.08 15.90 -1.26
N MET A 10 20.33 16.62 -2.07
CA MET A 10 19.11 17.28 -1.64
C MET A 10 17.95 16.25 -1.54
N PRO A 11 16.95 16.45 -0.66
CA PRO A 11 15.86 15.49 -0.49
C PRO A 11 15.13 15.10 -1.78
N ARG A 12 14.92 16.02 -2.72
CA ARG A 12 14.29 15.74 -4.02
C ARG A 12 15.12 14.82 -4.89
N GLU A 13 16.44 14.92 -4.81
CA GLU A 13 17.34 14.06 -5.57
C GLU A 13 17.30 12.63 -5.03
N ALA A 14 17.25 12.47 -3.71
CA ALA A 14 17.00 11.17 -3.08
C ALA A 14 15.63 10.62 -3.49
N HIS A 15 14.58 11.45 -3.43
CA HIS A 15 13.21 11.09 -3.79
C HIS A 15 13.09 10.57 -5.24
N LYS A 16 13.72 11.25 -6.20
CA LYS A 16 13.74 10.79 -7.61
C LYS A 16 14.30 9.36 -7.76
N ARG A 17 15.17 8.93 -6.84
CA ARG A 17 15.82 7.61 -6.83
C ARG A 17 15.05 6.56 -6.02
N ILE A 18 13.82 6.83 -5.56
CA ILE A 18 13.03 5.91 -4.70
C ILE A 18 12.88 4.50 -5.29
N LYS A 19 12.73 4.36 -6.61
CA LYS A 19 12.56 3.07 -7.29
C LYS A 19 13.79 2.15 -7.20
N THR A 20 14.95 2.71 -6.86
CA THR A 20 16.20 1.95 -6.67
C THR A 20 16.46 1.61 -5.20
N ALA A 21 15.69 2.18 -4.27
CA ALA A 21 15.78 1.85 -2.85
C ALA A 21 15.07 0.53 -2.57
N GLN A 22 15.56 -0.21 -1.58
CA GLN A 22 14.88 -1.40 -1.08
C GLN A 22 13.55 -1.00 -0.45
N SER A 23 12.46 -1.70 -0.74
CA SER A 23 11.16 -1.45 -0.15
C SER A 23 10.81 -2.48 0.92
N ILE A 24 10.55 -1.99 2.14
CA ILE A 24 9.99 -2.78 3.24
C ILE A 24 8.55 -2.35 3.44
N VAL A 25 7.60 -3.27 3.33
CA VAL A 25 6.20 -3.01 3.70
C VAL A 25 5.97 -3.44 5.14
N VAL A 26 5.47 -2.53 5.97
CA VAL A 26 5.15 -2.80 7.38
C VAL A 26 3.66 -3.12 7.52
N ILE A 27 3.38 -4.28 8.09
CA ILE A 27 2.03 -4.81 8.29
C ILE A 27 1.84 -5.01 9.78
N GLY A 28 0.63 -4.77 10.30
CA GLY A 28 0.28 -5.10 11.67
C GLY A 28 -1.11 -4.61 12.02
N PRO A 29 -1.78 -5.21 13.01
CA PRO A 29 -3.09 -4.78 13.49
C PRO A 29 -3.02 -3.40 14.17
N THR A 30 -4.18 -2.85 14.54
CA THR A 30 -4.24 -1.64 15.37
C THR A 30 -3.46 -1.86 16.66
N SER A 31 -2.75 -0.83 17.13
CA SER A 31 -1.90 -0.86 18.33
C SER A 31 -0.64 -1.75 18.29
N SER A 32 -0.32 -2.43 17.19
CA SER A 32 0.92 -3.23 17.03
C SER A 32 2.24 -2.44 17.05
N GLY A 33 2.21 -1.12 17.24
CA GLY A 33 3.41 -0.29 17.31
C GLY A 33 3.97 0.17 15.96
N LYS A 34 3.21 0.06 14.85
CA LYS A 34 3.64 0.54 13.50
C LYS A 34 4.11 1.99 13.51
N SER A 35 3.31 2.90 14.08
CA SER A 35 3.68 4.32 14.17
C SER A 35 4.94 4.51 15.00
N THR A 36 5.04 3.82 16.14
CA THR A 36 6.22 3.88 17.00
C THR A 36 7.49 3.38 16.30
N LEU A 37 7.38 2.32 15.49
CA LEU A 37 8.46 1.84 14.63
C LEU A 37 8.93 2.94 13.66
N ILE A 38 8.00 3.57 12.93
CA ILE A 38 8.30 4.67 11.99
C ILE A 38 8.98 5.83 12.74
N TYR A 39 8.42 6.23 13.89
CA TYR A 39 8.91 7.34 14.71
C TYR A 39 10.31 7.09 15.29
N ALA A 40 10.65 5.83 15.54
CA ALA A 40 11.97 5.43 15.97
C ALA A 40 13.02 5.52 14.84
N LEU A 41 12.61 5.57 13.56
CA LEU A 41 13.49 5.66 12.39
C LEU A 41 13.62 7.10 11.87
N VAL A 42 12.54 7.88 11.89
CA VAL A 42 12.54 9.30 11.50
C VAL A 42 13.40 10.12 12.47
N ASN A 43 14.22 11.03 11.92
CA ASN A 43 15.13 11.84 12.72
C ASN A 43 14.41 12.78 13.70
N HIS A 44 15.14 13.23 14.72
CA HIS A 44 14.59 14.01 15.83
C HIS A 44 14.08 15.40 15.44
N GLN A 45 14.53 15.97 14.32
CA GLN A 45 14.08 17.29 13.85
C GLN A 45 12.70 17.20 13.19
N ILE A 46 12.46 16.17 12.37
CA ILE A 46 11.21 15.99 11.63
C ILE A 46 10.13 15.34 12.51
N ILE A 47 10.51 14.39 13.37
CA ILE A 47 9.55 13.56 14.12
C ILE A 47 8.52 14.40 14.91
N LYS A 48 8.94 15.53 15.48
CA LYS A 48 8.06 16.42 16.26
C LYS A 48 6.86 16.96 15.48
N PHE A 49 6.90 16.98 14.15
CA PHE A 49 5.82 17.47 13.29
C PHE A 49 4.88 16.36 12.82
N ILE A 50 5.29 15.10 12.86
CA ILE A 50 4.46 13.96 12.42
C ILE A 50 3.84 13.19 13.60
N LEU A 51 4.15 13.58 14.85
CA LEU A 51 3.56 13.00 16.08
C LEU A 51 2.13 13.48 16.38
N VAL A 52 1.53 14.30 15.52
CA VAL A 52 0.17 14.81 15.71
C VAL A 52 -0.82 13.64 15.76
N GLY A 53 -1.52 13.46 16.89
CA GLY A 53 -2.50 12.37 17.08
C GLY A 53 -2.04 11.19 17.95
N VAL A 54 -0.85 11.24 18.55
CA VAL A 54 -0.36 10.18 19.48
C VAL A 54 -0.97 10.35 20.87
N GLY A 55 -2.05 9.60 21.17
CA GLY A 55 -2.67 9.50 22.49
C GLY A 55 -4.12 8.96 22.47
N ASP A 56 -4.41 7.99 23.35
CA ASP A 56 -5.68 7.28 23.67
C ASP A 56 -6.61 6.73 22.56
N LYS A 57 -6.58 7.24 21.32
CA LYS A 57 -7.43 6.71 20.22
C LYS A 57 -6.71 5.96 19.11
N CYS A 58 -5.39 5.74 19.20
CA CYS A 58 -4.63 4.88 18.26
C CYS A 58 -4.91 5.16 16.76
N GLN A 59 -5.26 6.39 16.38
CA GLN A 59 -5.68 6.69 15.01
C GLN A 59 -4.55 7.43 14.27
N THR A 60 -3.99 6.76 13.26
CA THR A 60 -3.04 7.33 12.30
C THR A 60 -3.78 7.92 11.10
N THR A 61 -3.14 8.83 10.35
CA THR A 61 -3.65 9.37 9.07
C THR A 61 -4.23 8.28 8.18
N ILE A 62 -5.34 8.50 7.46
CA ILE A 62 -5.95 7.48 6.59
C ILE A 62 -5.14 7.26 5.28
N ILE A 63 -4.15 8.10 5.02
CA ILE A 63 -3.45 8.18 3.72
C ILE A 63 -2.19 7.31 3.68
N PRO A 64 -2.05 6.35 2.74
CA PRO A 64 -0.84 5.55 2.56
C PRO A 64 0.42 6.42 2.53
N CYS A 65 1.44 6.05 3.31
CA CYS A 65 2.66 6.84 3.40
C CYS A 65 3.92 5.99 3.16
N ASN A 66 4.77 6.46 2.25
CA ASN A 66 6.10 5.92 2.00
C ASN A 66 7.15 6.83 2.64
N PHE A 67 8.01 6.24 3.48
CA PHE A 67 9.13 6.92 4.11
C PHE A 67 10.43 6.46 3.43
N LEU A 68 10.99 7.30 2.57
CA LEU A 68 12.31 7.08 1.99
C LEU A 68 13.38 7.63 2.94
N PHE A 69 14.15 6.73 3.54
CA PHE A 69 15.32 7.06 4.33
C PHE A 69 16.56 6.98 3.44
N ASP A 70 17.35 8.06 3.37
CA ASP A 70 18.62 8.09 2.64
C ASP A 70 19.67 8.88 3.44
N GLU A 71 20.77 8.21 3.85
CA GLU A 71 21.86 8.84 4.60
C GLU A 71 22.62 9.91 3.80
N ARG A 72 22.42 9.99 2.49
CA ARG A 72 23.10 10.97 1.64
C ARG A 72 22.46 12.35 1.73
N ILE A 73 21.22 12.44 2.21
CA ILE A 73 20.55 13.73 2.45
C ILE A 73 21.41 14.54 3.41
N GLU A 74 21.76 15.76 2.97
CA GLU A 74 22.81 16.57 3.58
C GLU A 74 22.49 16.96 5.03
N LYS A 75 21.26 17.41 5.28
CA LYS A 75 20.82 17.92 6.58
C LYS A 75 19.63 17.16 7.14
N GLY A 76 19.55 17.04 8.47
CA GLY A 76 18.45 16.34 9.14
C GLY A 76 17.13 17.11 9.11
N GLU A 77 17.21 18.43 8.98
CA GLU A 77 16.05 19.33 8.92
C GLU A 77 15.33 19.31 7.56
N PHE A 78 16.01 18.82 6.52
CA PHE A 78 15.52 18.83 5.15
C PHE A 78 14.69 17.58 4.84
N PHE A 79 13.61 17.79 4.10
CA PHE A 79 12.78 16.70 3.59
C PHE A 79 12.14 17.07 2.25
N SER A 80 11.66 16.05 1.55
CA SER A 80 10.76 16.26 0.41
C SER A 80 9.45 15.53 0.61
N ILE A 81 8.39 16.07 0.00
CA ILE A 81 7.07 15.44 -0.06
C ILE A 81 6.62 15.38 -1.51
N GLN A 82 6.05 14.24 -1.88
CA GLN A 82 5.25 14.07 -3.08
C GLN A 82 3.89 13.51 -2.66
N ILE A 83 2.83 14.11 -3.20
CA ILE A 83 1.45 13.68 -2.95
C ILE A 83 0.88 13.20 -4.27
N ARG A 84 0.54 11.92 -4.35
CA ARG A 84 -0.19 11.36 -5.50
C ARG A 84 -1.69 11.52 -5.25
N THR A 85 -2.39 12.14 -6.18
CA THR A 85 -3.83 12.37 -6.05
C THR A 85 -4.65 11.28 -6.71
N LYS A 86 -5.90 11.18 -6.27
CA LYS A 86 -6.95 10.40 -6.92
C LYS A 86 -8.15 11.29 -7.16
N VAL A 87 -8.98 10.89 -8.14
CA VAL A 87 -10.23 11.58 -8.42
C VAL A 87 -11.14 11.45 -7.19
N PHE A 88 -11.68 12.58 -6.73
CA PHE A 88 -12.69 12.61 -5.68
C PHE A 88 -13.90 11.75 -6.09
N SER A 89 -14.27 10.79 -5.25
CA SER A 89 -15.41 9.90 -5.48
C SER A 89 -16.62 10.33 -4.64
N PRO A 90 -17.62 11.02 -5.22
CA PRO A 90 -18.82 11.42 -4.50
C PRO A 90 -19.66 10.22 -4.03
N LYS A 91 -19.52 9.05 -4.67
CA LYS A 91 -20.24 7.82 -4.35
C LYS A 91 -19.99 7.34 -2.92
N GLN A 92 -18.79 7.56 -2.37
CA GLN A 92 -18.44 7.16 -1.01
C GLN A 92 -19.23 7.95 0.05
N ILE A 93 -19.49 9.24 -0.21
CA ILE A 93 -20.33 10.07 0.68
C ILE A 93 -21.81 9.81 0.41
N HIS A 94 -22.19 9.70 -0.87
CA HIS A 94 -23.58 9.46 -1.30
C HIS A 94 -24.20 8.24 -0.62
N ILE A 95 -23.45 7.13 -0.49
CA ILE A 95 -23.98 5.91 0.13
C ILE A 95 -24.34 6.13 1.62
N LYS A 96 -23.49 6.86 2.37
CA LYS A 96 -23.79 7.22 3.77
C LYS A 96 -24.95 8.20 3.87
N VAL A 97 -25.04 9.17 2.94
CA VAL A 97 -26.18 10.09 2.85
C VAL A 97 -27.49 9.31 2.67
N VAL A 98 -27.57 8.43 1.67
CA VAL A 98 -28.79 7.63 1.39
C VAL A 98 -29.18 6.76 2.58
N GLU A 99 -28.21 6.14 3.25
CA GLU A 99 -28.46 5.32 4.43
C GLU A 99 -29.08 6.13 5.59
N ILE A 100 -28.55 7.33 5.85
CA ILE A 100 -29.03 8.20 6.92
C ILE A 100 -30.39 8.79 6.54
N LEU A 101 -30.55 9.26 5.31
CA LEU A 101 -31.82 9.78 4.79
C LEU A 101 -32.93 8.71 4.82
N ALA A 102 -32.65 7.47 4.44
CA ALA A 102 -33.63 6.38 4.51
C ALA A 102 -34.09 6.09 5.96
N LYS A 103 -33.17 6.18 6.92
CA LYS A 103 -33.48 6.03 8.35
C LYS A 103 -34.33 7.19 8.86
N GLN A 104 -33.92 8.44 8.59
CA GLN A 104 -34.64 9.62 9.04
C GLN A 104 -36.04 9.69 8.44
N PHE A 105 -36.18 9.45 7.13
CA PHE A 105 -37.48 9.42 6.46
C PHE A 105 -38.43 8.40 7.09
N ALA A 106 -37.92 7.22 7.48
CA ALA A 106 -38.72 6.21 8.14
C ALA A 106 -39.06 6.52 9.61
N LEU A 107 -38.22 7.29 10.31
CA LEU A 107 -38.46 7.72 11.70
C LEU A 107 -39.49 8.86 11.75
N CYS A 108 -39.48 9.74 10.76
CA CYS A 108 -40.37 10.89 10.60
C CYS A 108 -41.62 10.56 9.78
N GLY A 109 -42.18 9.35 9.96
CA GLY A 109 -43.48 9.01 9.37
C GLY A 109 -43.57 8.94 7.85
N TYR A 110 -42.44 9.01 7.13
CA TYR A 110 -42.35 9.18 5.67
C TYR A 110 -42.87 10.54 5.18
N GLU A 111 -42.78 11.57 6.02
CA GLU A 111 -43.18 12.96 5.71
C GLU A 111 -41.94 13.82 5.43
N ALA A 112 -41.90 14.51 4.29
CA ALA A 112 -40.74 15.30 3.87
C ALA A 112 -40.46 16.43 4.86
N GLU A 113 -41.48 17.19 5.26
CA GLU A 113 -41.34 18.35 6.14
C GLU A 113 -40.77 17.96 7.52
N GLU A 114 -41.34 16.92 8.15
CA GLU A 114 -40.83 16.39 9.42
C GLU A 114 -39.39 15.90 9.28
N THR A 115 -39.07 15.19 8.19
CA THR A 115 -37.72 14.66 7.95
C THR A 115 -36.69 15.76 7.76
N ILE A 116 -37.01 16.84 7.05
CA ILE A 116 -36.08 17.97 6.88
C ILE A 116 -35.86 18.70 8.21
N SER A 117 -36.90 18.80 9.04
CA SER A 117 -36.81 19.43 10.36
C SER A 117 -35.92 18.63 11.33
N SER A 118 -35.86 17.30 11.18
CA SER A 118 -35.06 16.41 12.03
C SER A 118 -33.58 16.32 11.65
N ILE A 119 -33.20 16.77 10.44
CA ILE A 119 -31.80 16.85 10.03
C ILE A 119 -31.14 18.01 10.79
N ASP A 120 -30.51 17.70 11.91
CA ASP A 120 -29.73 18.64 12.71
C ASP A 120 -28.21 18.41 12.54
N SER A 121 -27.42 19.14 13.34
CA SER A 121 -25.97 19.00 13.33
C SER A 121 -25.48 17.61 13.71
N GLU A 122 -26.21 16.88 14.56
CA GLU A 122 -25.84 15.51 14.99
C GLU A 122 -26.04 14.52 13.83
N VAL A 123 -27.17 14.62 13.13
CA VAL A 123 -27.44 13.82 11.93
C VAL A 123 -26.40 14.11 10.83
N MET A 124 -26.07 15.38 10.61
CA MET A 124 -25.05 15.76 9.63
C MET A 124 -23.65 15.28 10.03
N LEU A 125 -23.29 15.34 11.30
CA LEU A 125 -22.04 14.76 11.80
C LEU A 125 -21.97 13.27 11.52
N GLY A 126 -23.06 12.52 11.64
CA GLY A 126 -23.10 11.10 11.26
C GLY A 126 -22.80 10.82 9.78
N ILE A 127 -23.04 11.79 8.89
CA ILE A 127 -22.66 11.71 7.46
C ILE A 127 -21.20 12.11 7.27
N LEU A 128 -20.76 13.18 7.93
CA LEU A 128 -19.45 13.81 7.71
C LEU A 128 -18.30 13.13 8.49
N GLU A 129 -18.64 12.44 9.58
CA GLU A 129 -17.74 11.71 10.46
C GLU A 129 -18.33 10.31 10.72
N PRO A 130 -18.25 9.39 9.74
CA PRO A 130 -18.82 8.06 9.88
C PRO A 130 -18.10 7.29 11.01
N ALA A 131 -18.86 6.47 11.74
CA ALA A 131 -18.37 5.79 12.95
C ALA A 131 -17.23 4.78 12.70
N ASP A 132 -17.16 4.26 11.48
CA ASP A 132 -16.10 3.38 10.99
C ASP A 132 -14.86 4.15 10.52
N ALA A 133 -14.87 5.49 10.56
CA ALA A 133 -13.79 6.36 10.11
C ALA A 133 -13.30 6.01 8.69
N GLU A 134 -14.21 5.64 7.78
CA GLU A 134 -13.92 5.49 6.36
C GLU A 134 -13.34 6.78 5.75
N TYR A 135 -13.76 7.94 6.26
CA TYR A 135 -13.27 9.28 5.93
C TYR A 135 -13.54 10.26 7.08
N HIS A 136 -12.96 11.45 7.01
CA HIS A 136 -13.16 12.54 7.98
C HIS A 136 -13.49 13.85 7.23
N LEU A 137 -14.58 14.52 7.58
CA LEU A 137 -14.98 15.82 7.02
C LEU A 137 -15.30 16.86 8.11
N GLY A 138 -15.21 16.50 9.38
CA GLY A 138 -15.57 17.32 10.53
C GLY A 138 -14.76 18.61 10.62
N LYS A 139 -13.50 18.62 10.16
CA LYS A 139 -12.69 19.85 10.08
C LYS A 139 -13.19 20.87 9.06
N ILE A 140 -13.98 20.44 8.07
CA ILE A 140 -14.54 21.32 7.04
C ILE A 140 -16.06 21.44 7.16
N VAL A 141 -16.68 21.00 8.27
CA VAL A 141 -18.13 21.06 8.47
C VAL A 141 -18.70 22.46 8.28
N ASN A 142 -17.98 23.49 8.77
CA ASN A 142 -18.39 24.89 8.66
C ASN A 142 -18.26 25.43 7.23
N GLU A 143 -17.52 24.73 6.37
CA GLU A 143 -17.40 25.07 4.96
C GLU A 143 -18.50 24.39 4.14
N ILE A 144 -19.14 23.34 4.63
CA ILE A 144 -20.19 22.58 3.92
C ILE A 144 -21.56 23.21 4.22
N SER A 145 -22.29 23.59 3.18
CA SER A 145 -23.61 24.22 3.32
C SER A 145 -24.68 23.18 3.67
N ILE A 146 -25.09 23.15 4.94
CA ILE A 146 -26.18 22.30 5.44
C ILE A 146 -27.53 22.80 4.92
N GLU A 147 -27.72 24.12 4.79
CA GLU A 147 -28.96 24.70 4.28
C GLU A 147 -29.18 24.35 2.81
N ASP A 148 -28.13 24.41 1.98
CA ASP A 148 -28.25 23.97 0.58
C ASP A 148 -28.56 22.48 0.49
N PHE A 149 -27.93 21.65 1.34
CA PHE A 149 -28.27 20.24 1.45
C PHE A 149 -29.74 20.02 1.79
N LYS A 150 -30.25 20.68 2.84
CA LYS A 150 -31.67 20.59 3.24
C LYS A 150 -32.60 21.01 2.12
N ASN A 151 -32.31 22.11 1.42
CA ASN A 151 -33.12 22.59 0.31
C ASN A 151 -33.21 21.55 -0.83
N ILE A 152 -32.10 20.93 -1.18
CA ILE A 152 -32.03 19.88 -2.21
C ILE A 152 -32.79 18.63 -1.77
N VAL A 153 -32.53 18.16 -0.54
CA VAL A 153 -33.18 16.97 0.02
C VAL A 153 -34.69 17.20 0.17
N ASN A 154 -35.14 18.41 0.51
CA ASN A 154 -36.56 18.73 0.61
C ASN A 154 -37.26 18.53 -0.73
N LYS A 155 -36.71 19.10 -1.82
CA LYS A 155 -37.24 18.88 -3.19
C LYS A 155 -37.31 17.40 -3.55
N ALA A 156 -36.28 16.64 -3.19
CA ALA A 156 -36.23 15.20 -3.45
C ALA A 156 -37.29 14.44 -2.65
N PHE A 157 -37.42 14.71 -1.35
CA PHE A 157 -38.39 14.03 -0.49
C PHE A 157 -39.83 14.38 -0.79
N THR A 158 -40.15 15.61 -1.20
CA THR A 158 -41.51 15.94 -1.66
C THR A 158 -41.92 15.04 -2.84
N ILE A 159 -41.01 14.81 -3.80
CA ILE A 159 -41.29 13.91 -4.94
C ILE A 159 -41.40 12.45 -4.50
N ILE A 160 -40.56 12.02 -3.56
CA ILE A 160 -40.56 10.64 -3.03
C ILE A 160 -41.83 10.36 -2.21
N GLU A 161 -42.29 11.33 -1.44
CA GLU A 161 -43.53 11.29 -0.67
C GLU A 161 -44.76 11.21 -1.60
N ASP A 162 -44.80 12.06 -2.64
CA ASP A 162 -45.87 12.14 -3.62
C ASP A 162 -45.82 11.05 -4.73
N ALA A 163 -44.86 10.12 -4.65
CA ALA A 163 -44.69 9.08 -5.66
C ALA A 163 -45.92 8.15 -5.76
N GLU A 164 -46.32 7.78 -6.99
CA GLU A 164 -47.50 6.92 -7.24
C GLU A 164 -47.53 5.64 -6.39
N GLU A 165 -46.39 4.95 -6.29
CA GLU A 165 -46.18 3.87 -5.32
C GLU A 165 -45.32 4.39 -4.17
N SER A 166 -45.96 4.65 -3.01
CA SER A 166 -45.29 5.22 -1.84
C SER A 166 -44.10 4.38 -1.36
N PHE A 167 -43.11 5.06 -0.75
CA PHE A 167 -41.92 4.42 -0.18
C PHE A 167 -42.25 3.21 0.70
N TYR A 168 -43.23 3.37 1.60
CA TYR A 168 -43.68 2.30 2.49
C TYR A 168 -44.24 1.08 1.75
N ASN A 169 -44.99 1.31 0.66
CA ASN A 169 -45.57 0.24 -0.15
C ASN A 169 -44.47 -0.49 -0.94
N ARG A 170 -43.51 0.23 -1.52
CA ARG A 170 -42.34 -0.36 -2.18
C ARG A 170 -41.52 -1.21 -1.21
N VAL A 171 -41.25 -0.72 0.01
CA VAL A 171 -40.56 -1.48 1.08
C VAL A 171 -41.34 -2.75 1.44
N LYS A 172 -42.66 -2.66 1.62
CA LYS A 172 -43.51 -3.83 1.90
C LYS A 172 -43.50 -4.86 0.78
N LYS A 173 -43.56 -4.42 -0.47
CA LYS A 173 -43.53 -5.28 -1.66
C LYS A 173 -42.20 -6.01 -1.76
N LYS A 174 -41.09 -5.29 -1.61
CA LYS A 174 -39.73 -5.86 -1.57
C LYS A 174 -39.58 -6.90 -0.45
N LYS A 175 -40.09 -6.59 0.75
CA LYS A 175 -40.06 -7.52 1.90
C LYS A 175 -40.88 -8.80 1.68
N LYS A 176 -41.89 -8.77 0.80
CA LYS A 176 -42.73 -9.93 0.45
C LYS A 176 -42.15 -10.78 -0.68
N GLU A 177 -41.06 -10.34 -1.32
CA GLU A 177 -40.39 -11.16 -2.34
C GLU A 177 -39.95 -12.50 -1.71
N PRO A 178 -40.20 -13.63 -2.40
CA PRO A 178 -40.00 -14.96 -1.82
C PRO A 178 -38.51 -15.28 -1.73
N ASP A 179 -37.88 -14.86 -0.64
CA ASP A 179 -36.51 -15.24 -0.31
C ASP A 179 -36.45 -16.07 0.97
N LYS A 180 -35.58 -17.08 1.00
CA LYS A 180 -35.59 -18.17 2.00
C LYS A 180 -35.09 -17.73 3.39
N ARG A 181 -34.62 -16.50 3.60
CA ARG A 181 -34.02 -16.02 4.86
C ARG A 181 -34.33 -14.55 5.17
N LYS A 182 -34.32 -14.18 6.47
CA LYS A 182 -34.67 -12.85 6.99
C LYS A 182 -33.60 -11.80 6.66
N VAL A 183 -34.00 -10.70 6.02
CA VAL A 183 -33.17 -9.50 5.77
C VAL A 183 -33.69 -8.38 6.67
N SER A 184 -32.78 -7.50 7.15
CA SER A 184 -33.18 -6.38 8.00
C SER A 184 -34.06 -5.39 7.20
N ILE A 185 -34.99 -4.75 7.89
CA ILE A 185 -35.87 -3.77 7.24
C ILE A 185 -35.11 -2.51 6.82
N ASP A 186 -34.03 -2.18 7.52
CA ASP A 186 -33.21 -1.00 7.23
C ASP A 186 -32.42 -1.17 5.94
N GLU A 187 -31.92 -2.37 5.65
CA GLU A 187 -31.29 -2.67 4.36
C GLU A 187 -32.28 -2.49 3.21
N ILE A 188 -33.52 -2.97 3.39
CA ILE A 188 -34.59 -2.82 2.39
C ILE A 188 -34.95 -1.34 2.18
N ARG A 189 -34.99 -0.54 3.26
CA ARG A 189 -35.25 0.89 3.16
C ARG A 189 -34.16 1.62 2.37
N CYS A 190 -32.89 1.27 2.60
CA CYS A 190 -31.77 1.86 1.84
C CYS A 190 -31.87 1.53 0.34
N ILE A 191 -32.26 0.29 -0.01
CA ILE A 191 -32.52 -0.11 -1.40
C ILE A 191 -33.57 0.80 -2.05
N ILE A 192 -34.74 0.86 -1.43
CA ILE A 192 -35.85 1.61 -2.00
C ILE A 192 -35.52 3.10 -2.08
N MET A 193 -34.78 3.62 -1.10
CA MET A 193 -34.32 5.01 -1.14
C MET A 193 -33.37 5.25 -2.30
N GLU A 194 -32.39 4.38 -2.52
CA GLU A 194 -31.47 4.47 -3.66
C GLU A 194 -32.22 4.37 -5.01
N ASP A 195 -33.18 3.45 -5.12
CA ASP A 195 -34.02 3.29 -6.32
C ASP A 195 -34.77 4.59 -6.63
N MET A 196 -35.51 5.10 -5.65
CA MET A 196 -36.31 6.32 -5.80
C MET A 196 -35.44 7.55 -6.02
N TRP A 197 -34.26 7.61 -5.41
CA TRP A 197 -33.30 8.69 -5.65
C TRP A 197 -32.81 8.74 -7.10
N ASN A 198 -32.63 7.57 -7.73
CA ASN A 198 -32.24 7.48 -9.13
C ASN A 198 -33.39 7.81 -10.10
N GLU A 199 -34.65 7.65 -9.66
CA GLU A 199 -35.86 8.04 -10.40
C GLU A 199 -36.12 9.56 -10.37
N LEU A 200 -35.40 10.32 -9.53
CA LEU A 200 -35.58 11.77 -9.40
C LEU A 200 -35.28 12.51 -10.73
N PRO A 201 -35.96 13.65 -10.98
CA PRO A 201 -35.65 14.52 -12.11
C PRO A 201 -34.16 14.88 -12.17
N GLU A 202 -33.61 14.88 -13.37
CA GLU A 202 -32.20 15.21 -13.64
C GLU A 202 -31.76 16.54 -13.00
N PRO A 203 -32.53 17.65 -13.03
CA PRO A 203 -32.13 18.90 -12.38
C PRO A 203 -31.88 18.77 -10.87
N ILE A 204 -32.67 17.97 -10.16
CA ILE A 204 -32.49 17.76 -8.72
C ILE A 204 -31.25 16.90 -8.45
N ARG A 205 -31.03 15.87 -9.28
CA ARG A 205 -29.83 15.03 -9.20
C ARG A 205 -28.57 15.83 -9.51
N GLU A 206 -28.63 16.77 -10.46
CA GLU A 206 -27.53 17.70 -10.77
C GLU A 206 -27.22 18.63 -9.61
N GLU A 207 -28.22 19.28 -9.00
CA GLU A 207 -28.04 20.13 -7.82
C GLU A 207 -27.38 19.34 -6.67
N TYR A 208 -27.86 18.12 -6.40
CA TYR A 208 -27.29 17.24 -5.39
C TYR A 208 -25.86 16.81 -5.71
N GLN A 209 -25.58 16.47 -6.97
CA GLN A 209 -24.25 16.08 -7.41
C GLN A 209 -23.25 17.26 -7.30
N ASN A 210 -23.69 18.48 -7.61
CA ASN A 210 -22.89 19.68 -7.44
C ASN A 210 -22.58 19.94 -5.96
N TRP A 211 -23.55 19.73 -5.07
CA TRP A 211 -23.31 19.81 -3.63
C TRP A 211 -22.24 18.79 -3.18
N LEU A 212 -22.32 17.53 -3.60
CA LEU A 212 -21.29 16.52 -3.30
C LEU A 212 -19.92 16.91 -3.85
N ASN A 213 -19.86 17.36 -5.11
CA ASN A 213 -18.60 17.73 -5.76
C ASN A 213 -17.95 18.95 -5.09
N SER A 214 -18.75 19.89 -4.56
CA SER A 214 -18.24 21.05 -3.83
C SER A 214 -17.43 20.67 -2.59
N ILE A 215 -17.71 19.51 -1.98
CA ILE A 215 -16.90 18.95 -0.87
C ILE A 215 -15.49 18.62 -1.39
N GLY A 216 -15.39 17.90 -2.51
CA GLY A 216 -14.11 17.58 -3.13
C GLY A 216 -13.30 18.82 -3.52
N GLU A 217 -13.96 19.87 -4.03
CA GLU A 217 -13.33 21.15 -4.35
C GLU A 217 -12.74 21.83 -3.10
N LYS A 218 -13.47 21.85 -1.97
CA LYS A 218 -13.00 22.41 -0.70
C LYS A 218 -11.77 21.68 -0.17
N ILE A 219 -11.79 20.34 -0.21
CA ILE A 219 -10.65 19.51 0.20
C ILE A 219 -9.43 19.82 -0.69
N THR A 220 -9.65 19.95 -2.00
CA THR A 220 -8.58 20.26 -2.97
C THR A 220 -7.99 21.65 -2.73
N GLN A 221 -8.83 22.66 -2.49
CA GLN A 221 -8.39 24.01 -2.14
C GLN A 221 -7.59 24.02 -0.83
N ARG A 222 -8.07 23.31 0.19
CA ARG A 222 -7.39 23.16 1.48
C ARG A 222 -6.00 22.53 1.31
N LEU A 223 -5.89 21.48 0.51
CA LEU A 223 -4.61 20.84 0.21
C LEU A 223 -3.64 21.79 -0.51
N ASN A 224 -4.13 22.54 -1.51
CA ASN A 224 -3.33 23.53 -2.22
C ASN A 224 -2.82 24.64 -1.29
N ILE A 225 -3.67 25.12 -0.38
CA ILE A 225 -3.31 26.12 0.63
C ILE A 225 -2.24 25.54 1.58
N CYS A 226 -2.40 24.27 1.99
CA CYS A 226 -1.44 23.58 2.85
C CYS A 226 -0.04 23.51 2.22
N LEU A 227 0.07 23.16 0.92
CA LEU A 227 1.36 23.07 0.23
C LEU A 227 1.98 24.44 -0.11
N GLY A 228 1.17 25.48 -0.23
CA GLY A 228 1.58 26.83 -0.59
C GLY A 228 1.68 27.08 -2.10
N ALA A 229 1.61 28.36 -2.50
CA ALA A 229 1.44 28.77 -3.90
C ALA A 229 2.58 28.39 -4.87
N ASN A 230 3.78 28.09 -4.35
CA ASN A 230 4.95 27.72 -5.15
C ASN A 230 5.18 26.20 -5.22
N SER A 231 4.33 25.40 -4.57
CA SER A 231 4.41 23.95 -4.52
C SER A 231 3.35 23.34 -5.43
N GLY A 232 3.74 22.42 -6.30
CA GLY A 232 2.79 21.70 -7.14
C GLY A 232 2.21 20.48 -6.40
N VAL A 233 0.91 20.27 -6.55
CA VAL A 233 0.32 18.95 -6.26
C VAL A 233 0.90 17.95 -7.28
N GLU A 234 1.23 16.74 -6.83
CA GLU A 234 1.94 15.68 -7.60
C GLU A 234 3.43 15.91 -7.89
N SER A 235 3.95 17.13 -7.74
CA SER A 235 5.41 17.36 -7.83
C SER A 235 6.15 16.95 -6.56
N ILE A 236 7.43 16.66 -6.71
CA ILE A 236 8.34 16.48 -5.57
C ILE A 236 8.73 17.88 -5.08
N ASN A 237 8.22 18.26 -3.91
CA ASN A 237 8.48 19.54 -3.25
C ASN A 237 9.49 19.37 -2.11
N GLU A 238 10.33 20.37 -1.87
CA GLU A 238 11.39 20.34 -0.84
C GLU A 238 11.16 21.41 0.21
N PHE A 239 11.39 21.03 1.47
CA PHE A 239 11.13 21.89 2.62
C PHE A 239 12.20 21.71 3.70
N SER A 240 12.32 22.72 4.56
CA SER A 240 13.01 22.62 5.85
C SER A 240 12.00 22.66 6.99
N VAL A 241 12.30 21.99 8.10
CA VAL A 241 11.55 22.17 9.35
C VAL A 241 12.08 23.32 10.23
N VAL A 242 13.05 24.08 9.73
CA VAL A 242 13.58 25.29 10.35
C VAL A 242 13.01 26.51 9.62
N GLU A 243 12.54 27.49 10.38
CA GLU A 243 12.10 28.78 9.84
C GLU A 243 13.29 29.56 9.28
N ASP A 244 13.08 30.32 8.21
CA ASP A 244 14.10 31.17 7.56
C ASP A 244 15.35 30.41 7.02
N ASP A 245 15.20 29.14 6.64
CA ASP A 245 16.24 28.33 6.00
C ASP A 245 16.30 28.55 4.47
N ILE A 246 17.25 27.90 3.78
CA ILE A 246 17.38 27.96 2.31
C ILE A 246 16.19 27.31 1.58
N LEU A 247 15.47 26.40 2.25
CA LEU A 247 14.26 25.76 1.75
C LEU A 247 13.04 26.35 2.48
N PRO A 248 11.87 26.40 1.83
CA PRO A 248 10.65 26.89 2.47
C PRO A 248 10.30 26.07 3.70
N TYR A 249 9.74 26.73 4.71
CA TYR A 249 9.31 26.07 5.94
C TYR A 249 8.15 25.11 5.68
N GLY A 250 8.30 23.85 6.09
CA GLY A 250 7.32 22.79 5.88
C GLY A 250 6.82 22.13 7.16
N GLY A 251 7.15 22.64 8.35
CA GLY A 251 6.70 22.05 9.62
C GLY A 251 5.17 21.99 9.75
N MET A 252 4.46 23.05 9.35
CA MET A 252 2.98 23.07 9.34
C MET A 252 2.39 22.14 8.29
N ILE A 253 3.09 21.95 7.17
CA ILE A 253 2.68 21.04 6.09
C ILE A 253 2.65 19.61 6.63
N LEU A 254 3.73 19.20 7.31
CA LEU A 254 3.81 17.89 7.96
C LEU A 254 2.70 17.71 9.00
N GLN A 255 2.48 18.69 9.87
CA GLN A 255 1.42 18.60 10.88
C GLN A 255 0.03 18.43 10.27
N SER A 256 -0.27 19.14 9.17
CA SER A 256 -1.56 19.01 8.49
C SER A 256 -1.69 17.66 7.76
N LEU A 257 -0.67 17.23 7.01
CA LEU A 257 -0.75 15.98 6.24
C LEU A 257 -0.82 14.72 7.12
N PHE A 258 -0.20 14.75 8.29
CA PHE A 258 -0.20 13.64 9.24
C PHE A 258 -1.30 13.72 10.30
N ASP A 259 -2.14 14.76 10.29
CA ASP A 259 -3.31 14.83 11.16
C ASP A 259 -4.39 13.84 10.71
N PRO A 260 -4.81 12.87 11.55
CA PRO A 260 -5.78 11.86 11.17
C PRO A 260 -7.18 12.40 10.87
N TYR A 261 -7.52 13.60 11.32
CA TYR A 261 -8.85 14.20 11.14
C TYR A 261 -8.93 15.13 9.92
N GLU A 262 -7.86 15.28 9.16
CA GLU A 262 -7.89 16.05 7.92
C GLU A 262 -8.55 15.25 6.77
N PRO A 263 -9.31 15.91 5.87
CA PRO A 263 -10.16 15.26 4.89
C PRO A 263 -9.41 14.73 3.65
N TYR A 264 -8.08 14.77 3.67
CA TYR A 264 -7.26 14.53 2.49
C TYR A 264 -7.37 13.10 1.94
N SER A 265 -7.80 12.11 2.72
CA SER A 265 -7.96 10.72 2.27
C SER A 265 -8.96 10.52 1.12
N LEU A 266 -9.86 11.48 0.90
CA LEU A 266 -10.84 11.47 -0.18
C LEU A 266 -10.23 11.88 -1.54
N ILE A 267 -9.09 12.58 -1.55
CA ILE A 267 -8.44 13.07 -2.78
C ILE A 267 -6.96 12.69 -2.90
N VAL A 268 -6.34 12.22 -1.83
CA VAL A 268 -4.96 11.73 -1.80
C VAL A 268 -4.98 10.21 -1.83
N GLU A 269 -4.22 9.65 -2.78
CA GLU A 269 -4.02 8.21 -2.89
C GLU A 269 -2.85 7.75 -2.03
N GLU A 270 -1.74 8.47 -2.08
CA GLU A 270 -0.49 8.10 -1.43
C GLU A 270 0.38 9.34 -1.22
N MET A 271 1.12 9.36 -0.11
CA MET A 271 2.16 10.35 0.18
C MET A 271 3.51 9.65 0.22
N THR A 272 4.53 10.33 -0.28
CA THR A 272 5.92 9.89 -0.14
C THR A 272 6.72 11.01 0.49
N MET A 273 7.36 10.72 1.62
CA MET A 273 8.28 11.62 2.29
C MET A 273 9.71 11.06 2.21
N ALA A 274 10.67 11.85 1.74
CA ALA A 274 12.08 11.49 1.79
C ALA A 274 12.81 12.34 2.82
N CYS A 275 13.56 11.71 3.73
CA CYS A 275 14.34 12.40 4.75
C CYS A 275 15.58 11.62 5.18
N ARG A 276 16.50 12.33 5.86
CA ARG A 276 17.65 11.69 6.49
C ARG A 276 17.18 10.85 7.69
N PRO A 277 17.58 9.56 7.81
CA PRO A 277 17.30 8.77 9.01
C PRO A 277 18.07 9.29 10.22
N ARG A 278 17.78 8.76 11.41
CA ARG A 278 18.54 9.02 12.63
C ARG A 278 20.02 8.67 12.48
N ASP A 279 20.91 9.50 13.00
CA ASP A 279 22.36 9.26 12.93
C ASP A 279 22.74 7.97 13.69
N GLU A 280 22.04 7.64 14.78
CA GLU A 280 22.24 6.40 15.52
C GLU A 280 21.98 5.14 14.66
N LEU A 281 21.01 5.22 13.73
CA LEU A 281 20.74 4.14 12.79
C LEU A 281 21.80 4.08 11.69
N ILE A 282 22.27 5.24 11.22
CA ILE A 282 23.33 5.37 10.21
C ILE A 282 24.64 4.76 10.74
N ASP A 283 25.00 5.06 11.98
CA ASP A 283 26.23 4.59 12.64
C ASP A 283 26.23 3.06 12.87
N MET A 284 25.05 2.45 12.98
CA MET A 284 24.88 1.00 13.10
C MET A 284 24.81 0.27 11.75
N PHE A 285 24.66 1.01 10.64
CA PHE A 285 24.56 0.42 9.32
C PHE A 285 25.92 0.06 8.73
N TYR A 286 25.93 -0.82 7.73
CA TYR A 286 27.16 -1.33 7.14
C TYR A 286 27.98 -0.26 6.40
N ASP A 287 29.20 0.01 6.85
CA ASP A 287 30.07 1.11 6.40
C ASP A 287 30.37 1.22 4.89
N LYS A 288 30.15 0.15 4.10
CA LYS A 288 30.48 0.17 2.66
C LYS A 288 29.36 0.71 1.77
N ILE A 289 28.13 0.80 2.26
CA ILE A 289 26.95 1.15 1.46
C ILE A 289 26.17 2.24 2.20
N PRO A 290 25.71 3.32 1.54
CA PRO A 290 24.84 4.26 2.19
C PRO A 290 23.55 3.58 2.66
N LEU A 291 23.14 3.83 3.91
CA LEU A 291 21.82 3.45 4.37
C LEU A 291 20.75 4.11 3.50
N ARG A 292 20.05 3.31 2.69
CA ARG A 292 18.97 3.75 1.81
C ARG A 292 17.87 2.71 1.70
N PHE A 293 16.68 3.03 2.16
CA PHE A 293 15.52 2.15 2.05
C PHE A 293 14.21 2.94 2.15
N CYS A 294 13.15 2.38 1.57
CA CYS A 294 11.80 2.90 1.64
C CYS A 294 10.98 2.01 2.57
N LEU A 295 10.40 2.61 3.61
CA LEU A 295 9.46 1.94 4.48
C LEU A 295 8.04 2.37 4.11
N ARG A 296 7.21 1.43 3.68
CA ARG A 296 5.83 1.67 3.29
C ARG A 296 4.90 1.30 4.43
N ASP A 297 4.17 2.30 4.91
CA ASP A 297 3.06 2.09 5.83
C ASP A 297 1.80 1.80 5.02
N THR A 298 1.32 0.55 5.06
CA THR A 298 0.08 0.17 4.40
C THR A 298 -1.10 0.65 5.23
N MET A 299 -1.73 1.73 4.78
CA MET A 299 -3.00 2.19 5.31
C MET A 299 -4.15 1.23 5.00
N GLY A 300 -5.09 1.13 5.92
CA GLY A 300 -6.19 0.15 5.93
C GLY A 300 -6.02 -0.93 6.99
N LEU A 301 -4.83 -1.06 7.60
CA LEU A 301 -4.55 -2.01 8.68
C LEU A 301 -4.66 -1.40 10.09
N ASN A 302 -4.89 -0.09 10.18
CA ASN A 302 -5.04 0.62 11.46
C ASN A 302 -6.43 0.45 12.07
N GLN A 303 -7.30 -0.32 11.41
CA GLN A 303 -8.58 -0.83 11.92
C GLN A 303 -8.69 -2.35 11.73
N ILE A 304 -7.55 -3.02 11.59
CA ILE A 304 -7.52 -4.47 11.57
C ILE A 304 -7.59 -4.95 13.01
N ASN A 305 -8.75 -5.51 13.33
CA ASN A 305 -8.85 -6.44 14.44
C ASN A 305 -7.87 -7.59 14.17
N MET A 306 -7.22 -8.13 15.20
CA MET A 306 -6.49 -9.37 15.04
C MET A 306 -7.48 -10.51 14.79
N ASP A 307 -7.91 -10.66 13.54
CA ASP A 307 -8.74 -11.75 13.05
C ASP A 307 -8.15 -12.34 11.76
N ASN A 308 -8.54 -13.59 11.50
CA ASN A 308 -7.95 -14.40 10.43
C ASN A 308 -8.09 -13.80 9.03
N ASN A 309 -9.18 -13.08 8.75
CA ASN A 309 -9.41 -12.52 7.42
C ASN A 309 -8.60 -11.25 7.22
N SER A 310 -8.55 -10.39 8.22
CA SER A 310 -7.84 -9.13 8.12
C SER A 310 -6.34 -9.32 7.94
N VAL A 311 -5.70 -10.27 8.66
CA VAL A 311 -4.27 -10.56 8.49
C VAL A 311 -3.94 -11.11 7.10
N LYS A 312 -4.84 -11.91 6.51
CA LYS A 312 -4.66 -12.43 5.14
C LYS A 312 -4.75 -11.31 4.12
N ASP A 313 -5.75 -10.44 4.25
CA ASP A 313 -5.93 -9.29 3.37
C ASP A 313 -4.73 -8.34 3.50
N ALA A 314 -4.25 -8.10 4.72
CA ALA A 314 -3.07 -7.30 5.00
C ALA A 314 -1.82 -7.80 4.26
N LEU A 315 -1.56 -9.10 4.32
CA LEU A 315 -0.45 -9.73 3.64
C LEU A 315 -0.62 -9.71 2.11
N ASP A 316 -1.84 -9.89 1.60
CA ASP A 316 -2.11 -9.76 0.17
C ASP A 316 -1.92 -8.33 -0.33
N ILE A 317 -2.37 -7.31 0.43
CA ILE A 317 -2.14 -5.89 0.13
C ILE A 317 -0.64 -5.62 0.08
N ALA A 318 0.09 -6.06 1.09
CA ALA A 318 1.53 -5.86 1.14
C ALA A 318 2.25 -6.50 -0.03
N LEU A 319 1.91 -7.74 -0.41
CA LEU A 319 2.46 -8.39 -1.59
C LEU A 319 2.09 -7.65 -2.89
N ASN A 320 0.89 -7.07 -2.95
CA ASN A 320 0.45 -6.29 -4.10
C ASN A 320 1.23 -4.98 -4.26
N CYS A 321 1.83 -4.46 -3.18
CA CYS A 321 2.76 -3.33 -3.24
C CYS A 321 4.11 -3.66 -3.92
N SER A 322 4.34 -4.92 -4.35
CA SER A 322 5.62 -5.41 -4.89
C SER A 322 6.84 -5.09 -3.99
N PRO A 323 6.80 -5.49 -2.69
CA PRO A 323 7.85 -5.18 -1.74
C PRO A 323 9.09 -6.04 -1.99
N ASP A 324 10.25 -5.55 -1.58
CA ASP A 324 11.46 -6.37 -1.48
C ASP A 324 11.47 -7.18 -0.18
N SER A 325 10.80 -6.71 0.88
CA SER A 325 10.65 -7.42 2.15
C SER A 325 9.37 -7.01 2.87
N ILE A 326 8.81 -7.92 3.67
CA ILE A 326 7.63 -7.67 4.51
C ILE A 326 8.04 -7.75 5.98
N LEU A 327 7.66 -6.72 6.74
CA LEU A 327 7.82 -6.68 8.19
C LEU A 327 6.44 -6.74 8.86
N LEU A 328 6.13 -7.86 9.49
CA LEU A 328 4.89 -8.05 10.23
C LEU A 328 5.11 -7.78 11.72
N LEU A 329 4.31 -6.88 12.28
CA LEU A 329 4.24 -6.59 13.71
C LEU A 329 3.06 -7.32 14.34
N MET A 330 3.31 -8.10 15.39
CA MET A 330 2.27 -8.81 16.15
C MET A 330 2.21 -8.26 17.58
N ASN A 331 1.01 -8.03 18.11
CA ASN A 331 0.83 -7.49 19.47
C ASN A 331 0.77 -8.64 20.49
N LEU A 332 1.72 -8.69 21.43
CA LEU A 332 1.72 -9.73 22.48
C LEU A 332 0.68 -9.50 23.59
N GLU A 333 0.04 -8.33 23.67
CA GLU A 333 -1.04 -8.11 24.65
C GLU A 333 -2.36 -8.81 24.28
N GLU A 334 -2.44 -9.34 23.07
CA GLU A 334 -3.64 -10.00 22.56
C GLU A 334 -3.74 -11.42 23.09
N ARG A 335 -4.93 -12.01 23.02
CA ARG A 335 -5.15 -13.37 23.54
C ARG A 335 -4.34 -14.39 22.73
N ASP A 336 -3.81 -15.41 23.41
CA ASP A 336 -3.00 -16.48 22.78
C ASP A 336 -3.70 -17.11 21.56
N ASP A 337 -4.99 -17.41 21.69
CA ASP A 337 -5.80 -18.01 20.62
C ASP A 337 -5.85 -17.10 19.38
N VAL A 338 -5.82 -15.79 19.57
CA VAL A 338 -5.82 -14.81 18.48
C VAL A 338 -4.46 -14.74 17.79
N ILE A 339 -3.37 -14.80 18.55
CA ILE A 339 -2.00 -14.79 18.00
C ILE A 339 -1.75 -16.08 17.20
N GLU A 340 -2.13 -17.24 17.72
CA GLU A 340 -2.02 -18.53 17.02
C GLU A 340 -2.81 -18.52 15.70
N ASN A 341 -4.05 -18.06 15.75
CA ASN A 341 -4.88 -17.88 14.56
C ASN A 341 -4.20 -16.98 13.50
N CYS A 342 -3.58 -15.88 13.94
CA CYS A 342 -2.81 -15.02 13.04
C CYS A 342 -1.61 -15.74 12.41
N CYS A 343 -0.85 -16.53 13.18
CA CYS A 343 0.25 -17.37 12.68
C CYS A 343 -0.24 -18.34 11.59
N GLU A 344 -1.35 -19.04 11.83
CA GLU A 344 -1.95 -19.95 10.84
C GLU A 344 -2.44 -19.22 9.59
N ALA A 345 -3.01 -18.02 9.77
CA ALA A 345 -3.46 -17.18 8.67
C ALA A 345 -2.29 -16.75 7.77
N ILE A 346 -1.15 -16.36 8.35
CA ILE A 346 0.08 -16.04 7.62
C ILE A 346 0.59 -17.27 6.86
N ASN A 347 0.63 -18.44 7.50
CA ASN A 347 1.05 -19.68 6.86
C ASN A 347 0.23 -20.03 5.61
N SER A 348 -1.07 -19.75 5.62
CA SER A 348 -1.92 -19.99 4.45
C SER A 348 -1.55 -19.15 3.21
N LYS A 349 -0.75 -18.09 3.41
CA LYS A 349 -0.36 -17.11 2.38
C LYS A 349 1.15 -17.00 2.17
N ILE A 350 1.97 -17.54 3.08
CA ILE A 350 3.42 -17.47 3.02
C ILE A 350 3.99 -18.12 1.74
N GLY A 351 3.31 -19.15 1.20
CA GLY A 351 3.68 -19.76 -0.07
C GLY A 351 3.62 -18.80 -1.26
N LYS A 352 2.75 -17.78 -1.22
CA LYS A 352 2.72 -16.72 -2.25
C LYS A 352 3.95 -15.82 -2.13
N ALA A 353 4.37 -15.46 -0.91
CA ALA A 353 5.58 -14.67 -0.67
C ALA A 353 6.85 -15.44 -1.07
N GLN A 354 6.94 -16.73 -0.71
CA GLN A 354 8.04 -17.62 -1.11
C GLN A 354 8.17 -17.75 -2.63
N ARG A 355 7.05 -17.93 -3.35
CA ARG A 355 7.05 -17.99 -4.83
C ARG A 355 7.52 -16.67 -5.48
N LEU A 356 7.39 -15.55 -4.77
CA LEU A 356 7.82 -14.23 -5.22
C LEU A 356 9.21 -13.85 -4.69
N ASP A 357 9.91 -14.75 -3.96
CA ASP A 357 11.18 -14.48 -3.28
C ASP A 357 11.12 -13.24 -2.36
N VAL A 358 9.99 -13.04 -1.69
CA VAL A 358 9.78 -11.95 -0.72
C VAL A 358 9.91 -12.52 0.70
N PRO A 359 10.98 -12.19 1.46
CA PRO A 359 11.11 -12.60 2.86
C PRO A 359 10.07 -11.91 3.74
N VAL A 360 9.50 -12.69 4.68
CA VAL A 360 8.56 -12.20 5.69
C VAL A 360 9.25 -12.29 7.06
N HIS A 361 9.45 -11.14 7.69
CA HIS A 361 10.00 -11.02 9.04
C HIS A 361 8.90 -10.72 10.03
N VAL A 362 8.96 -11.34 11.21
CA VAL A 362 7.96 -11.16 12.26
C VAL A 362 8.63 -10.52 13.48
N ILE A 363 8.01 -9.46 13.99
CA ILE A 363 8.37 -8.86 15.27
C ILE A 363 7.16 -8.90 16.19
N PHE A 364 7.27 -9.67 17.26
CA PHE A 364 6.36 -9.59 18.40
C PHE A 364 6.66 -8.32 19.20
N THR A 365 5.62 -7.53 19.46
CA THR A 365 5.69 -6.17 20.02
C THR A 365 5.03 -6.12 21.39
N LYS A 366 5.27 -5.04 22.15
CA LYS A 366 4.72 -4.82 23.50
C LYS A 366 5.13 -5.84 24.55
N ALA A 367 6.33 -6.41 24.40
CA ALA A 367 6.94 -7.28 25.41
C ALA A 367 6.97 -6.63 26.80
N ASP A 368 7.14 -5.30 26.89
CA ASP A 368 7.15 -4.56 28.17
C ASP A 368 5.83 -4.71 28.96
N ARG A 369 4.70 -4.73 28.26
CA ARG A 369 3.37 -4.87 28.88
C ARG A 369 3.13 -6.28 29.37
N VAL A 370 3.48 -7.28 28.57
CA VAL A 370 3.36 -8.70 28.95
C VAL A 370 4.25 -9.02 30.15
N LEU A 371 5.51 -8.60 30.13
CA LEU A 371 6.43 -8.80 31.25
C LEU A 371 5.94 -8.13 32.52
N SER A 372 5.48 -6.87 32.42
CA SER A 372 4.89 -6.17 33.57
C SER A 372 3.67 -6.90 34.13
N ASN A 373 2.83 -7.49 33.27
CA ASN A 373 1.67 -8.27 33.69
C ASN A 373 2.06 -9.60 34.37
N ILE A 374 3.09 -10.28 33.88
CA ILE A 374 3.61 -11.52 34.48
C ILE A 374 4.20 -11.23 35.85
N ILE A 375 5.06 -10.21 35.96
CA ILE A 375 5.69 -9.80 37.23
C ILE A 375 4.61 -9.34 38.24
N ASN A 376 3.61 -8.59 37.80
CA ASN A 376 2.50 -8.18 38.67
C ASN A 376 1.68 -9.36 39.23
N LYS A 377 1.68 -10.51 38.55
CA LYS A 377 1.02 -11.75 39.00
C LYS A 377 1.94 -12.70 39.78
N ALA A 378 3.23 -12.41 39.84
CA ALA A 378 4.19 -13.21 40.61
C ALA A 378 3.90 -13.13 42.12
N ASP A 379 4.48 -14.06 42.88
CA ASP A 379 4.37 -14.05 44.33
C ASP A 379 5.17 -12.87 44.90
N ARG A 380 4.45 -11.85 45.40
CA ARG A 380 5.02 -10.57 45.83
C ARG A 380 4.69 -10.28 47.28
N LYS A 381 5.63 -9.62 47.97
CA LYS A 381 5.49 -9.24 49.37
C LYS A 381 4.49 -8.09 49.59
N THR A 382 4.25 -7.29 48.56
CA THR A 382 3.37 -6.10 48.60
C THR A 382 2.42 -6.07 47.40
N VAL A 383 1.28 -5.38 47.57
CA VAL A 383 0.34 -5.13 46.46
C VAL A 383 0.92 -4.15 45.45
N GLU A 384 1.65 -3.14 45.93
CA GLU A 384 2.36 -2.17 45.10
C GLU A 384 3.54 -2.83 44.37
N LEU A 385 3.70 -2.51 43.09
CA LEU A 385 4.76 -3.01 42.24
C LEU A 385 6.01 -2.14 42.41
N THR A 386 7.12 -2.74 42.81
CA THR A 386 8.38 -2.05 43.12
C THR A 386 9.51 -2.49 42.19
N GLN A 387 10.60 -1.73 42.14
CA GLN A 387 11.79 -2.11 41.36
C GLN A 387 12.38 -3.48 41.80
N ALA A 388 12.30 -3.80 43.09
CA ALA A 388 12.77 -5.08 43.61
C ALA A 388 11.98 -6.26 43.03
N ASP A 389 10.66 -6.11 42.85
CA ASP A 389 9.82 -7.14 42.21
C ASP A 389 10.23 -7.37 40.74
N TYR A 390 10.57 -6.30 40.02
CA TYR A 390 11.10 -6.41 38.66
C TYR A 390 12.46 -7.13 38.65
N THR A 391 13.41 -6.74 39.48
CA THR A 391 14.73 -7.39 39.55
C THR A 391 14.60 -8.87 39.94
N GLU A 392 13.73 -9.22 40.88
CA GLU A 392 13.56 -10.60 41.36
C GLU A 392 12.92 -11.52 40.31
N HIS A 393 12.01 -11.01 39.47
CA HIS A 393 11.17 -11.85 38.61
C HIS A 393 11.41 -11.67 37.10
N ILE A 394 12.25 -10.73 36.66
CA ILE A 394 12.39 -10.41 35.22
C ILE A 394 12.86 -11.59 34.37
N GLU A 395 13.83 -12.39 34.83
CA GLU A 395 14.34 -13.53 34.06
C GLU A 395 13.25 -14.60 33.88
N ALA A 396 12.57 -14.98 34.96
CA ALA A 396 11.46 -15.93 34.90
C ALA A 396 10.29 -15.42 34.05
N ALA A 397 10.00 -14.11 34.10
CA ALA A 397 8.96 -13.51 33.28
C ALA A 397 9.30 -13.55 31.78
N ILE A 398 10.57 -13.33 31.43
CA ILE A 398 11.08 -13.47 30.07
C ILE A 398 10.95 -14.92 29.61
N ASP A 399 11.40 -15.89 30.40
CA ASP A 399 11.31 -17.31 30.05
C ASP A 399 9.84 -17.72 29.77
N ILE A 400 8.89 -17.29 30.60
CA ILE A 400 7.46 -17.56 30.39
C ILE A 400 6.96 -16.96 29.06
N MET A 401 7.35 -15.73 28.77
CA MET A 401 6.97 -15.04 27.54
C MET A 401 7.60 -15.71 26.31
N GLU A 402 8.88 -16.05 26.35
CA GLU A 402 9.60 -16.70 25.25
C GLU A 402 9.04 -18.10 24.97
N ASN A 403 8.71 -18.87 25.99
CA ASN A 403 8.00 -20.16 25.83
C ASN A 403 6.65 -20.00 25.12
N SER A 404 5.91 -18.93 25.40
CA SER A 404 4.64 -18.64 24.72
C SER A 404 4.87 -18.30 23.25
N ILE A 405 5.90 -17.50 22.96
CA ILE A 405 6.31 -17.16 21.59
C ILE A 405 6.75 -18.40 20.81
N GLU A 406 7.54 -19.30 21.41
CA GLU A 406 7.91 -20.58 20.79
C GLU A 406 6.67 -21.41 20.44
N GLY A 407 5.67 -21.42 21.33
CA GLY A 407 4.34 -21.97 21.06
C GLY A 407 3.73 -21.40 19.79
N TYR A 408 3.61 -20.07 19.68
CA TYR A 408 3.04 -19.43 18.48
C TYR A 408 3.86 -19.68 17.21
N LEU A 409 5.19 -19.74 17.33
CA LEU A 409 6.10 -19.99 16.21
C LEU A 409 5.99 -21.40 15.66
N SER A 410 5.54 -22.37 16.47
CA SER A 410 5.22 -23.72 15.98
C SER A 410 4.10 -23.70 14.91
N HIS A 411 3.25 -22.66 14.92
CA HIS A 411 2.20 -22.43 13.93
C HIS A 411 2.65 -21.53 12.76
N LEU A 412 3.95 -21.25 12.60
CA LEU A 412 4.49 -20.36 11.57
C LEU A 412 5.70 -21.00 10.86
N MET A 413 5.54 -21.36 9.58
CA MET A 413 6.59 -22.00 8.79
C MET A 413 7.69 -20.99 8.44
N GLU A 414 8.94 -21.31 8.80
CA GLU A 414 10.20 -20.64 8.42
C GLU A 414 10.06 -19.12 8.15
N SER A 415 9.80 -18.36 9.21
CA SER A 415 9.91 -16.90 9.19
C SER A 415 11.02 -16.45 10.13
N SER A 416 11.73 -15.39 9.76
CA SER A 416 12.68 -14.73 10.67
C SER A 416 11.87 -13.99 11.74
N ALA A 417 11.63 -14.65 12.87
CA ALA A 417 10.85 -14.11 13.96
C ALA A 417 11.74 -13.59 15.11
N THR A 418 11.29 -12.54 15.77
CA THR A 418 11.90 -12.04 17.00
C THR A 418 10.87 -11.28 17.81
N TRP A 419 11.21 -10.87 19.03
CA TRP A 419 10.42 -9.95 19.82
C TRP A 419 11.22 -8.69 20.17
N LEU A 420 10.52 -7.56 20.29
CA LEU A 420 11.02 -6.25 20.72
C LEU A 420 9.93 -5.54 21.52
N SER A 421 10.29 -4.70 22.48
CA SER A 421 9.27 -3.90 23.19
C SER A 421 8.59 -2.90 22.23
N ILE A 422 9.37 -2.23 21.37
CA ILE A 422 8.91 -1.09 20.53
C ILE A 422 8.30 0.03 21.40
N ARG A 423 8.70 0.11 22.67
CA ARG A 423 8.50 1.25 23.56
C ARG A 423 9.86 1.58 24.15
N TYR A 424 10.31 2.80 23.94
CA TYR A 424 11.65 3.23 24.34
C TYR A 424 11.53 4.32 25.39
N LEU A 425 11.60 3.92 26.65
CA LEU A 425 11.71 4.81 27.80
C LEU A 425 13.18 5.10 28.09
N GLU A 426 13.44 6.22 28.76
CA GLU A 426 14.77 6.47 29.33
C GLU A 426 15.10 5.41 30.38
N GLU A 427 16.34 4.90 30.34
CA GLU A 427 16.79 3.80 31.19
C GLU A 427 16.48 4.02 32.68
N LYS A 428 16.65 5.25 33.17
CA LYS A 428 16.47 5.61 34.60
C LYS A 428 15.03 5.49 35.10
N ILE A 429 14.05 5.46 34.20
CA ILE A 429 12.62 5.42 34.54
C ILE A 429 11.95 4.13 34.04
N ASP A 430 12.69 3.26 33.36
CA ASP A 430 12.18 1.99 32.87
C ASP A 430 12.58 0.86 33.84
N PRO A 431 11.61 0.34 34.62
CA PRO A 431 11.92 -0.66 35.63
C PRO A 431 12.43 -1.98 35.03
N ILE A 432 12.08 -2.28 33.78
CA ILE A 432 12.55 -3.48 33.08
C ILE A 432 14.02 -3.29 32.68
N GLN A 433 14.38 -2.14 32.10
CA GLN A 433 15.78 -1.87 31.74
C GLN A 433 16.68 -1.84 32.98
N CYS A 434 16.22 -1.21 34.08
CA CYS A 434 16.93 -1.22 35.36
C CYS A 434 17.18 -2.65 35.86
N ALA A 435 16.14 -3.49 35.89
CA ALA A 435 16.25 -4.87 36.33
C ALA A 435 17.22 -5.68 35.45
N LEU A 436 17.08 -5.59 34.12
CA LEU A 436 17.95 -6.28 33.17
C LEU A 436 19.41 -5.86 33.28
N LYS A 437 19.67 -4.59 33.59
CA LYS A 437 21.02 -4.10 33.83
C LYS A 437 21.61 -4.66 35.12
N GLU A 438 20.82 -4.72 36.20
CA GLU A 438 21.25 -5.27 37.49
C GLU A 438 21.62 -6.75 37.38
N VAL A 439 20.85 -7.53 36.62
CA VAL A 439 21.17 -8.94 36.32
C VAL A 439 22.16 -9.12 35.16
N THR A 440 22.67 -8.03 34.57
CA THR A 440 23.64 -8.04 33.45
C THR A 440 23.15 -8.84 32.23
N SER A 441 21.85 -8.79 31.93
CA SER A 441 21.25 -9.52 30.82
C SER A 441 21.49 -8.81 29.47
N PRO A 442 21.90 -9.53 28.41
CA PRO A 442 22.03 -8.97 27.06
C PRO A 442 20.68 -8.58 26.45
N LEU A 443 19.57 -9.05 27.02
CA LEU A 443 18.21 -8.76 26.52
C LEU A 443 17.80 -7.31 26.76
N ILE A 444 18.57 -6.51 27.50
CA ILE A 444 18.34 -5.07 27.64
C ILE A 444 18.18 -4.38 26.27
N GLU A 445 18.91 -4.84 25.25
CA GLU A 445 18.85 -4.26 23.92
C GLU A 445 17.46 -4.37 23.28
N LYS A 446 16.65 -5.39 23.67
CA LYS A 446 15.26 -5.58 23.23
C LYS A 446 14.30 -4.47 23.68
N PHE A 447 14.71 -3.69 24.68
CA PHE A 447 13.99 -2.56 25.26
C PHE A 447 14.60 -1.21 24.85
N THR A 448 15.60 -1.22 23.96
CA THR A 448 16.26 0.00 23.45
C THR A 448 16.12 0.12 21.94
N ARG A 449 16.34 1.33 21.41
CA ARG A 449 16.32 1.56 19.96
C ARG A 449 17.38 0.75 19.22
N ASN A 450 18.51 0.45 19.87
CA ASN A 450 19.60 -0.34 19.29
C ASN A 450 19.12 -1.73 18.85
N GLY A 451 18.24 -2.38 19.62
CA GLY A 451 17.66 -3.67 19.24
C GLY A 451 16.86 -3.59 17.94
N LEU A 452 16.07 -2.52 17.77
CA LEU A 452 15.34 -2.26 16.52
C LEU A 452 16.28 -1.94 15.36
N TYR A 453 17.26 -1.05 15.56
CA TYR A 453 18.20 -0.66 14.51
C TYR A 453 19.01 -1.85 14.00
N ARG A 454 19.45 -2.74 14.91
CA ARG A 454 20.10 -3.99 14.53
C ARG A 454 19.18 -4.86 13.69
N LYS A 455 17.91 -5.03 14.10
CA LYS A 455 16.96 -5.85 13.35
C LYS A 455 16.67 -5.29 11.95
N ILE A 456 16.50 -3.96 11.83
CA ILE A 456 16.32 -3.31 10.53
C ILE A 456 17.56 -3.50 9.66
N ASN A 457 18.78 -3.34 10.21
CA ASN A 457 20.03 -3.59 9.48
C ASN A 457 20.13 -5.05 8.97
N GLU A 458 19.75 -6.03 9.78
CA GLU A 458 19.69 -7.45 9.37
C GLU A 458 18.72 -7.65 8.18
N ILE A 459 17.52 -7.10 8.27
CA ILE A 459 16.49 -7.19 7.21
C ILE A 459 17.01 -6.57 5.91
N LEU A 460 17.59 -5.36 5.98
CA LEU A 460 18.11 -4.65 4.81
C LEU A 460 19.29 -5.41 4.15
N LYS A 461 20.16 -6.02 4.96
CA LYS A 461 21.26 -6.85 4.46
C LYS A 461 20.76 -8.10 3.76
N GLU A 462 19.84 -8.83 4.37
CA GLU A 462 19.24 -10.03 3.76
C GLU A 462 18.54 -9.67 2.44
N THR A 463 17.73 -8.61 2.47
CA THR A 463 17.00 -8.11 1.30
C THR A 463 17.96 -7.72 0.17
N GLN A 464 19.06 -7.02 0.48
CA GLN A 464 20.07 -6.67 -0.52
C GLN A 464 20.65 -7.90 -1.20
N MET A 465 21.00 -8.92 -0.41
CA MET A 465 21.64 -10.13 -0.92
C MET A 465 20.72 -10.94 -1.84
N ARG A 466 19.39 -10.90 -1.61
CA ARG A 466 18.40 -11.55 -2.49
C ARG A 466 18.18 -10.81 -3.83
N ILE A 467 18.39 -9.49 -3.83
CA ILE A 467 18.28 -8.67 -5.05
C ILE A 467 19.47 -8.92 -5.99
N LEU A 468 20.67 -9.08 -5.44
CA LEU A 468 21.92 -9.21 -6.20
C LEU A 468 22.03 -10.55 -6.95
N PRO A 469 22.76 -10.61 -8.07
CA PRO A 469 23.11 -11.87 -8.72
C PRO A 469 23.93 -12.78 -7.81
N LYS A 470 23.82 -14.10 -8.03
CA LYS A 470 24.57 -15.10 -7.25
C LYS A 470 26.07 -14.83 -7.35
N GLY A 471 26.74 -14.78 -6.19
CA GLY A 471 28.17 -14.52 -6.08
C GLY A 471 28.54 -13.06 -5.84
N VAL A 472 27.63 -12.12 -6.09
CA VAL A 472 27.82 -10.70 -5.81
C VAL A 472 27.46 -10.41 -4.34
N THR A 473 28.35 -9.73 -3.61
CA THR A 473 28.23 -9.53 -2.15
C THR A 473 27.92 -8.09 -1.72
N SER A 474 27.91 -7.15 -2.65
CA SER A 474 27.56 -5.76 -2.41
C SER A 474 26.88 -5.13 -3.63
N PRO A 475 25.97 -4.16 -3.43
CA PRO A 475 25.48 -3.32 -4.53
C PRO A 475 26.62 -2.57 -5.20
N LEU A 476 26.41 -2.28 -6.49
CA LEU A 476 27.39 -1.59 -7.31
C LEU A 476 27.11 -0.10 -7.31
N TYR A 477 28.15 0.71 -7.17
CA TYR A 477 28.05 2.16 -7.36
C TYR A 477 28.15 2.46 -8.84
N VAL A 478 27.11 3.09 -9.39
CA VAL A 478 27.01 3.36 -10.83
C VAL A 478 26.85 4.85 -11.07
N THR A 479 27.76 5.41 -11.87
CA THR A 479 27.66 6.79 -12.35
C THR A 479 26.81 6.84 -13.62
N VAL A 480 25.79 7.68 -13.63
CA VAL A 480 24.89 7.83 -14.80
C VAL A 480 24.90 9.24 -15.36
N LYS A 481 24.49 9.40 -16.62
CA LYS A 481 24.36 10.71 -17.28
C LYS A 481 23.15 11.48 -16.76
N ASP A 482 22.03 10.79 -16.55
CA ASP A 482 20.79 11.35 -16.01
C ASP A 482 20.23 10.47 -14.90
N THR A 483 20.16 11.04 -13.69
CA THR A 483 19.68 10.38 -12.47
C THR A 483 18.16 10.13 -12.47
N GLY A 484 17.42 10.72 -13.42
CA GLY A 484 16.01 10.46 -13.67
C GLY A 484 15.74 9.26 -14.59
N LEU A 485 16.78 8.72 -15.22
CA LEU A 485 16.68 7.55 -16.11
C LEU A 485 17.33 6.32 -15.45
N PRO A 486 16.88 5.09 -15.79
CA PRO A 486 17.53 3.88 -15.30
C PRO A 486 18.97 3.79 -15.81
N ALA A 487 19.85 3.14 -15.03
CA ALA A 487 21.21 2.84 -15.47
C ALA A 487 21.18 1.79 -16.60
N VAL A 488 20.35 0.75 -16.43
CA VAL A 488 20.10 -0.30 -17.44
C VAL A 488 18.62 -0.34 -17.75
N GLU A 489 18.27 -0.38 -19.04
CA GLU A 489 16.90 -0.55 -19.50
C GLU A 489 16.72 -1.93 -20.15
N ILE A 490 15.66 -2.65 -19.77
CA ILE A 490 15.25 -3.91 -20.39
C ILE A 490 14.03 -3.64 -21.26
N LYS A 491 14.11 -3.94 -22.55
CA LYS A 491 13.00 -3.77 -23.51
C LYS A 491 12.50 -5.11 -24.02
N ILE A 492 11.19 -5.25 -24.10
CA ILE A 492 10.51 -6.38 -24.74
C ILE A 492 10.00 -5.94 -26.11
N ASP A 493 10.30 -6.73 -27.13
CA ASP A 493 9.81 -6.51 -28.48
C ASP A 493 8.39 -7.08 -28.66
N PRO A 494 7.34 -6.24 -28.80
CA PRO A 494 5.96 -6.72 -28.91
C PRO A 494 5.70 -7.45 -30.22
N ILE A 495 6.50 -7.22 -31.28
CA ILE A 495 6.30 -7.84 -32.59
C ILE A 495 6.62 -9.33 -32.51
N VAL A 496 7.71 -9.68 -31.82
CA VAL A 496 8.17 -11.07 -31.68
C VAL A 496 7.22 -11.86 -30.78
N LEU A 497 6.61 -11.23 -29.76
CA LEU A 497 5.60 -11.82 -28.88
C LEU A 497 4.15 -11.68 -29.37
N SER A 498 3.95 -11.24 -30.62
CA SER A 498 2.62 -10.95 -31.14
C SER A 498 1.67 -12.15 -31.07
N LYS A 499 2.18 -13.38 -31.24
CA LYS A 499 1.36 -14.60 -31.13
C LYS A 499 0.87 -14.85 -29.71
N GLU A 500 1.75 -14.78 -28.72
CA GLU A 500 1.45 -14.96 -27.30
C GLU A 500 0.48 -13.87 -26.83
N PHE A 501 0.73 -12.62 -27.20
CA PHE A 501 -0.13 -11.49 -26.85
C PHE A 501 -1.52 -11.60 -27.48
N ASN A 502 -1.61 -12.02 -28.76
CA ASN A 502 -2.90 -12.30 -29.40
C ASN A 502 -3.67 -13.41 -28.70
N GLN A 503 -2.99 -14.46 -28.22
CA GLN A 503 -3.64 -15.53 -27.45
C GLN A 503 -4.13 -15.03 -26.09
N ILE A 504 -3.35 -14.20 -25.40
CA ILE A 504 -3.76 -13.58 -24.13
C ILE A 504 -5.01 -12.72 -24.35
N GLN A 505 -4.99 -11.85 -25.36
CA GLN A 505 -6.13 -11.02 -25.74
C GLN A 505 -7.36 -11.87 -26.08
N GLU A 506 -7.20 -12.96 -26.85
CA GLU A 506 -8.29 -13.87 -27.17
C GLU A 506 -8.86 -14.56 -25.93
N VAL A 507 -8.02 -15.02 -25.00
CA VAL A 507 -8.48 -15.62 -23.74
C VAL A 507 -9.23 -14.59 -22.89
N LEU A 508 -8.69 -13.38 -22.74
CA LEU A 508 -9.31 -12.34 -21.93
C LEU A 508 -10.64 -11.84 -22.50
N THR A 509 -10.91 -12.03 -23.80
CA THR A 509 -12.09 -11.47 -24.48
C THR A 509 -13.10 -12.48 -24.98
N LYS A 510 -12.68 -13.73 -25.27
CA LYS A 510 -13.53 -14.75 -25.89
C LYS A 510 -13.64 -16.04 -25.07
N ASP A 511 -12.66 -16.37 -24.23
CA ASP A 511 -12.75 -17.57 -23.39
C ASP A 511 -13.87 -17.40 -22.37
N LYS A 512 -14.91 -18.23 -22.46
CA LYS A 512 -16.10 -18.11 -21.62
C LYS A 512 -15.80 -18.26 -20.13
N ALA A 513 -14.85 -19.12 -19.75
CA ALA A 513 -14.53 -19.35 -18.35
C ALA A 513 -13.82 -18.13 -17.74
N VAL A 514 -12.91 -17.52 -18.50
CA VAL A 514 -12.19 -16.31 -18.07
C VAL A 514 -13.12 -15.09 -18.08
N VAL A 515 -13.86 -14.88 -19.17
CA VAL A 515 -14.79 -13.75 -19.32
C VAL A 515 -15.89 -13.79 -18.26
N ASN A 516 -16.52 -14.95 -18.02
CA ASN A 516 -17.51 -15.09 -16.96
C ASN A 516 -16.90 -15.00 -15.55
N GLY A 517 -15.57 -15.11 -15.42
CA GLY A 517 -14.87 -14.92 -14.16
C GLY A 517 -14.76 -13.46 -13.72
N TYR A 518 -14.97 -12.50 -14.65
CA TYR A 518 -14.98 -11.08 -14.32
C TYR A 518 -16.22 -10.32 -14.80
N GLN A 519 -17.11 -10.93 -15.59
CA GLN A 519 -18.41 -10.37 -15.93
C GLN A 519 -19.51 -10.93 -15.02
N ILE A 520 -20.39 -10.06 -14.50
CA ILE A 520 -21.52 -10.46 -13.67
C ILE A 520 -22.64 -10.98 -14.56
N THR A 521 -22.90 -12.28 -14.46
CA THR A 521 -24.01 -12.95 -15.15
C THR A 521 -25.30 -12.95 -14.34
N ASP A 522 -25.24 -12.64 -13.04
CA ASP A 522 -26.44 -12.51 -12.19
C ASP A 522 -27.25 -11.30 -12.66
N THR A 523 -28.54 -11.51 -12.93
CA THR A 523 -29.46 -10.48 -13.42
C THR A 523 -30.09 -9.67 -12.29
N ARG A 524 -29.91 -10.08 -11.02
CA ARG A 524 -30.35 -9.29 -9.87
C ARG A 524 -29.46 -8.06 -9.70
N ARG A 525 -30.05 -6.99 -9.16
CA ARG A 525 -29.34 -5.74 -8.84
C ARG A 525 -28.19 -6.01 -7.88
N ILE A 526 -27.04 -5.40 -8.12
CA ILE A 526 -25.89 -5.39 -7.20
C ILE A 526 -26.02 -4.25 -6.17
N HIS A 527 -25.69 -4.52 -4.91
CA HIS A 527 -25.71 -3.52 -3.85
C HIS A 527 -24.60 -2.47 -4.04
N GLY A 528 -24.92 -1.18 -3.86
CA GLY A 528 -23.92 -0.10 -3.80
C GLY A 528 -22.71 -0.36 -2.90
N ARG A 529 -22.88 -0.88 -1.67
CA ARG A 529 -21.77 -1.19 -0.75
C ARG A 529 -20.79 -2.20 -1.36
N SER A 530 -21.32 -3.21 -2.06
CA SER A 530 -20.51 -4.21 -2.75
C SER A 530 -19.74 -3.61 -3.92
N VAL A 531 -20.30 -2.62 -4.61
CA VAL A 531 -19.62 -1.91 -5.70
C VAL A 531 -18.52 -0.99 -5.18
N VAL A 532 -18.81 -0.19 -4.14
CA VAL A 532 -17.82 0.67 -3.47
C VAL A 532 -16.67 -0.18 -2.96
N ARG A 533 -16.97 -1.27 -2.23
CA ARG A 533 -15.95 -2.15 -1.67
C ARG A 533 -15.15 -2.91 -2.73
N TYR A 534 -15.78 -3.34 -3.82
CA TYR A 534 -15.06 -3.94 -4.94
C TYR A 534 -14.10 -2.95 -5.59
N TYR A 535 -14.54 -1.71 -5.80
CA TYR A 535 -13.70 -0.65 -6.35
C TYR A 535 -12.50 -0.37 -5.44
N GLU A 536 -12.71 -0.15 -4.14
CA GLU A 536 -11.62 0.01 -3.15
C GLU A 536 -10.63 -1.16 -3.19
N ASN A 537 -11.14 -2.41 -3.17
CA ASN A 537 -10.30 -3.61 -3.25
C ASN A 537 -9.51 -3.68 -4.56
N LEU A 538 -10.12 -3.30 -5.68
CA LEU A 538 -9.48 -3.28 -6.99
C LEU A 538 -8.28 -2.31 -7.01
N GLN A 539 -8.41 -1.13 -6.37
CA GLN A 539 -7.33 -0.13 -6.31
C GLN A 539 -6.04 -0.68 -5.66
N ILE A 540 -6.19 -1.63 -4.74
CA ILE A 540 -5.09 -2.27 -4.00
C ILE A 540 -4.83 -3.73 -4.44
N GLY A 541 -5.45 -4.16 -5.55
CA GLY A 541 -5.22 -5.47 -6.17
C GLY A 541 -5.86 -6.65 -5.45
N LEU A 542 -6.82 -6.41 -4.57
CA LEU A 542 -7.63 -7.43 -3.91
C LEU A 542 -8.86 -7.81 -4.74
N GLY A 543 -9.35 -9.03 -4.53
CA GLY A 543 -10.65 -9.45 -5.03
C GLY A 543 -11.78 -9.06 -4.08
N TYR A 544 -13.01 -9.16 -4.55
CA TYR A 544 -14.20 -9.02 -3.71
C TYR A 544 -15.20 -10.12 -4.03
N THR A 545 -15.79 -10.70 -2.98
CA THR A 545 -16.88 -11.67 -3.09
C THR A 545 -18.08 -11.16 -2.32
N THR A 546 -19.20 -11.03 -3.03
CA THR A 546 -20.49 -10.69 -2.46
C THR A 546 -21.17 -11.94 -1.95
N ASN A 547 -21.65 -11.89 -0.71
CA ASN A 547 -22.48 -12.93 -0.10
C ASN A 547 -23.86 -12.37 0.25
N ALA A 548 -24.45 -11.62 -0.67
CA ALA A 548 -25.74 -10.98 -0.50
C ALA A 548 -26.87 -11.96 -0.85
N TYR A 549 -27.97 -11.86 -0.12
CA TYR A 549 -29.14 -12.71 -0.33
C TYR A 549 -30.15 -12.04 -1.28
N VAL A 550 -30.43 -10.75 -1.04
CA VAL A 550 -31.40 -9.94 -1.80
C VAL A 550 -30.84 -9.40 -3.11
N TYR A 551 -29.52 -9.33 -3.22
CA TYR A 551 -28.82 -8.76 -4.37
C TYR A 551 -28.18 -9.86 -5.23
N GLY A 552 -27.79 -9.47 -6.44
CA GLY A 552 -26.93 -10.30 -7.26
C GLY A 552 -25.59 -10.52 -6.57
N ASN A 553 -25.05 -11.73 -6.70
CA ASN A 553 -23.74 -12.07 -6.17
C ASN A 553 -22.69 -12.05 -7.27
N PHE A 554 -21.48 -11.67 -6.89
CA PHE A 554 -20.32 -11.77 -7.74
C PHE A 554 -19.07 -12.06 -6.91
N SER A 555 -18.10 -12.74 -7.52
CA SER A 555 -16.77 -12.97 -6.98
C SER A 555 -15.76 -12.64 -8.06
N ILE A 556 -15.09 -11.50 -7.93
CA ILE A 556 -14.19 -10.98 -8.95
C ILE A 556 -12.84 -10.69 -8.30
N ASN A 557 -11.79 -11.25 -8.90
CA ASN A 557 -10.41 -10.94 -8.58
C ASN A 557 -9.65 -10.70 -9.89
N MET A 558 -9.62 -9.43 -10.32
CA MET A 558 -9.03 -9.04 -11.62
C MET A 558 -7.55 -9.37 -11.68
N LYS A 559 -6.77 -8.95 -10.69
CA LYS A 559 -5.33 -9.25 -10.60
C LYS A 559 -5.07 -10.76 -10.62
N GLY A 560 -5.79 -11.52 -9.79
CA GLY A 560 -5.62 -12.97 -9.69
C GLY A 560 -5.96 -13.71 -10.99
N MET A 561 -6.99 -13.25 -11.71
CA MET A 561 -7.34 -13.77 -13.04
C MET A 561 -6.25 -13.46 -14.06
N LEU A 562 -5.83 -12.19 -14.16
CA LEU A 562 -4.77 -11.75 -15.08
C LEU A 562 -3.47 -12.51 -14.84
N LYS A 563 -3.04 -12.61 -13.57
CA LYS A 563 -1.85 -13.36 -13.18
C LYS A 563 -1.88 -14.79 -13.71
N LYS A 564 -2.98 -15.52 -13.52
CA LYS A 564 -3.13 -16.89 -14.02
C LYS A 564 -3.04 -16.96 -15.54
N VAL A 565 -3.67 -16.03 -16.25
CA VAL A 565 -3.61 -16.00 -17.73
C VAL A 565 -2.18 -15.72 -18.19
N LEU A 566 -1.51 -14.74 -17.60
CA LEU A 566 -0.14 -14.35 -17.94
C LEU A 566 0.86 -15.49 -17.65
N GLU A 567 0.80 -16.10 -16.45
CA GLU A 567 1.66 -17.24 -16.08
C GLU A 567 1.51 -18.43 -17.03
N ASN A 568 0.31 -18.64 -17.58
CA ASN A 568 0.03 -19.76 -18.48
C ASN A 568 0.41 -19.50 -19.94
N LYS A 569 0.55 -18.23 -20.34
CA LYS A 569 0.67 -17.83 -21.76
C LYS A 569 1.99 -17.20 -22.10
N ILE A 570 2.66 -16.55 -21.15
CA ILE A 570 3.97 -15.95 -21.35
C ILE A 570 5.03 -17.02 -21.08
N PRO A 571 5.93 -17.32 -22.03
CA PRO A 571 7.07 -18.20 -21.80
C PRO A 571 7.98 -17.71 -20.67
N ASP A 572 8.75 -18.62 -20.06
CA ASP A 572 9.77 -18.22 -19.11
C ASP A 572 10.82 -17.28 -19.74
N PHE A 573 11.51 -16.52 -18.89
CA PHE A 573 12.45 -15.52 -19.38
C PHE A 573 13.62 -16.10 -20.16
N LEU A 574 14.11 -17.30 -19.84
CA LEU A 574 15.19 -17.91 -20.62
C LEU A 574 14.77 -18.16 -22.07
N THR A 575 13.54 -18.63 -22.27
CA THR A 575 12.93 -18.81 -23.59
C THR A 575 12.77 -17.47 -24.31
N LEU A 576 12.36 -16.40 -23.61
CA LEU A 576 12.25 -15.06 -24.19
C LEU A 576 13.62 -14.48 -24.60
N TYR A 577 14.65 -14.67 -23.78
CA TYR A 577 16.03 -14.28 -24.12
C TYR A 577 16.54 -15.06 -25.34
N GLN A 578 16.27 -16.38 -25.42
CA GLN A 578 16.66 -17.22 -26.57
C GLN A 578 15.93 -16.86 -27.86
N SER A 579 14.71 -16.35 -27.75
CA SER A 579 13.88 -15.95 -28.89
C SER A 579 14.13 -14.50 -29.35
N GLU A 580 15.19 -13.86 -28.86
CA GLU A 580 15.59 -12.48 -29.20
C GLU A 580 14.52 -11.41 -28.87
N VAL A 581 13.57 -11.74 -27.99
CA VAL A 581 12.48 -10.85 -27.56
C VAL A 581 12.99 -9.74 -26.64
N ILE A 582 13.94 -10.09 -25.77
CA ILE A 582 14.44 -9.19 -24.72
C ILE A 582 15.71 -8.48 -25.20
N LYS A 583 15.76 -7.16 -25.05
CA LYS A 583 16.91 -6.31 -25.35
C LYS A 583 17.40 -5.65 -24.06
N THR A 584 18.72 -5.62 -23.88
CA THR A 584 19.38 -4.92 -22.76
C THR A 584 20.05 -3.66 -23.31
N LEU A 585 19.75 -2.51 -22.71
CA LEU A 585 20.31 -1.22 -23.07
C LEU A 585 21.00 -0.59 -21.87
N ALA A 586 22.09 0.13 -22.13
CA ALA A 586 22.94 0.77 -21.12
C ALA A 586 23.32 2.20 -21.56
N ASP A 587 22.39 2.92 -22.18
CA ASP A 587 22.68 4.22 -22.81
C ASP A 587 22.95 5.35 -21.82
N ASN A 588 22.44 5.20 -20.60
CA ASN A 588 22.63 6.15 -19.51
C ASN A 588 23.99 6.02 -18.80
N MET A 589 24.80 5.02 -19.18
CA MET A 589 26.19 4.87 -18.73
C MET A 589 27.18 5.23 -19.84
N ASP A 590 28.40 5.58 -19.44
CA ASP A 590 29.53 5.65 -20.37
C ASP A 590 30.22 4.29 -20.49
N ASP A 591 31.16 4.19 -21.42
CA ASP A 591 31.84 2.94 -21.72
C ASP A 591 32.76 2.45 -20.59
N VAL A 592 33.28 3.37 -19.75
CA VAL A 592 34.19 3.04 -18.64
C VAL A 592 33.41 2.49 -17.47
N GLU A 593 32.30 3.14 -17.12
CA GLU A 593 31.39 2.69 -16.07
C GLU A 593 30.76 1.35 -16.46
N LEU A 594 30.42 1.15 -17.74
CA LEU A 594 29.90 -0.13 -18.23
C LEU A 594 30.92 -1.28 -18.05
N ASP A 595 32.21 -1.06 -18.30
CA ASP A 595 33.25 -2.07 -18.06
C ASP A 595 33.35 -2.44 -16.59
N LYS A 596 33.32 -1.43 -15.71
CA LYS A 596 33.34 -1.63 -14.26
C LYS A 596 32.13 -2.44 -13.79
N VAL A 597 30.92 -2.11 -14.26
CA VAL A 597 29.70 -2.85 -13.92
C VAL A 597 29.81 -4.31 -14.37
N ILE A 598 30.29 -4.58 -15.58
CA ILE A 598 30.46 -5.96 -16.07
C ILE A 598 31.48 -6.72 -15.21
N ALA A 599 32.62 -6.10 -14.89
CA ALA A 599 33.66 -6.73 -14.08
C ALA A 599 33.19 -7.01 -12.64
N GLU A 600 32.39 -6.13 -12.04
CA GLU A 600 31.86 -6.34 -10.69
C GLU A 600 30.71 -7.38 -10.65
N LEU A 601 29.90 -7.48 -11.71
CA LEU A 601 28.82 -8.46 -11.80
C LEU A 601 29.30 -9.88 -12.16
N ASP A 602 30.45 -10.01 -12.81
CA ASP A 602 31.04 -11.28 -13.22
C ASP A 602 32.58 -11.28 -13.04
N GLU A 603 33.02 -11.09 -11.79
CA GLU A 603 34.45 -10.93 -11.43
C GLU A 603 35.35 -12.07 -11.93
N ASN A 604 34.82 -13.29 -12.00
CA ASN A 604 35.56 -14.47 -12.44
C ASN A 604 35.39 -14.79 -13.94
N GLU A 605 34.73 -13.91 -14.70
CA GLU A 605 34.39 -14.05 -16.12
C GLU A 605 33.69 -15.37 -16.48
N GLN A 606 33.04 -16.02 -15.50
CA GLN A 606 32.45 -17.35 -15.70
C GLN A 606 31.28 -17.31 -16.67
N ILE A 607 30.56 -16.19 -16.69
CA ILE A 607 29.42 -15.96 -17.57
C ILE A 607 29.90 -15.35 -18.89
N THR A 608 30.65 -14.27 -18.81
CA THR A 608 31.00 -13.41 -19.94
C THR A 608 32.03 -14.03 -20.89
N GLN A 609 32.78 -15.05 -20.49
CA GLN A 609 33.63 -15.83 -21.40
C GLN A 609 32.83 -16.45 -22.56
N PHE A 610 31.53 -16.72 -22.37
CA PHE A 610 30.65 -17.29 -23.38
C PHE A 610 29.85 -16.24 -24.16
N ALA A 611 30.04 -14.94 -23.90
CA ALA A 611 29.25 -13.87 -24.51
C ALA A 611 29.31 -13.82 -26.04
N PHE A 612 30.39 -14.36 -26.61
CA PHE A 612 30.66 -14.40 -28.04
C PHE A 612 30.88 -15.83 -28.56
N ALA A 613 30.48 -16.84 -27.78
CA ALA A 613 30.48 -18.22 -28.26
C ALA A 613 29.63 -18.31 -29.54
N ASP A 614 30.15 -19.00 -30.55
CA ASP A 614 29.48 -19.24 -31.85
C ASP A 614 29.28 -18.00 -32.75
N ILE A 615 29.85 -16.84 -32.42
CA ILE A 615 29.89 -15.68 -33.33
C ILE A 615 31.07 -15.81 -34.31
N ASN A 616 30.82 -15.62 -35.60
CA ASN A 616 31.88 -15.61 -36.62
C ASN A 616 32.86 -14.45 -36.35
N PRO A 617 34.18 -14.72 -36.22
CA PRO A 617 35.20 -13.68 -36.00
C PRO A 617 35.15 -12.54 -37.01
N ALA A 618 34.84 -12.83 -38.29
CA ALA A 618 34.76 -11.82 -39.35
C ALA A 618 33.62 -10.80 -39.12
N ILE A 619 32.57 -11.17 -38.39
CA ILE A 619 31.51 -10.25 -37.98
C ILE A 619 31.90 -9.56 -36.67
N PHE A 620 32.47 -10.34 -35.75
CA PHE A 620 32.85 -9.85 -34.43
C PHE A 620 33.89 -8.73 -34.47
N ASP A 621 34.90 -8.83 -35.33
CA ASP A 621 36.00 -7.88 -35.40
C ASP A 621 35.53 -6.45 -35.74
N ASP A 622 34.50 -6.33 -36.58
CA ASP A 622 33.92 -5.04 -37.02
C ASP A 622 32.89 -4.45 -36.03
N LEU A 623 32.47 -5.19 -35.00
CA LEU A 623 31.47 -4.68 -34.05
C LEU A 623 32.05 -3.58 -33.15
N PRO A 624 31.31 -2.46 -32.93
CA PRO A 624 31.72 -1.43 -31.99
C PRO A 624 31.93 -1.97 -30.57
N LEU A 625 32.93 -1.45 -29.86
CA LEU A 625 33.27 -1.89 -28.50
C LEU A 625 32.07 -1.82 -27.55
N LYS A 626 31.28 -0.74 -27.60
CA LYS A 626 30.07 -0.60 -26.79
C LYS A 626 29.06 -1.74 -27.02
N VAL A 627 28.91 -2.21 -28.27
CA VAL A 627 28.02 -3.33 -28.60
C VAL A 627 28.54 -4.63 -27.99
N LYS A 628 29.85 -4.87 -28.04
CA LYS A 628 30.49 -6.03 -27.39
C LYS A 628 30.24 -6.02 -25.87
N LYS A 629 30.36 -4.86 -25.22
CA LYS A 629 30.09 -4.68 -23.79
C LYS A 629 28.62 -4.93 -23.44
N ILE A 630 27.69 -4.37 -24.22
CA ILE A 630 26.25 -4.59 -24.05
C ILE A 630 25.91 -6.08 -24.16
N GLN A 631 26.54 -6.82 -25.09
CA GLN A 631 26.34 -8.27 -25.22
C GLN A 631 26.78 -9.05 -23.97
N LYS A 632 27.92 -8.68 -23.37
CA LYS A 632 28.35 -9.26 -22.08
C LYS A 632 27.33 -9.00 -20.98
N LEU A 633 26.88 -7.75 -20.85
CA LEU A 633 25.89 -7.35 -19.86
C LEU A 633 24.53 -8.07 -20.08
N HIS A 634 24.12 -8.22 -21.34
CA HIS A 634 22.91 -8.95 -21.72
C HIS A 634 22.98 -10.42 -21.26
N LEU A 635 24.13 -11.08 -21.42
CA LEU A 635 24.32 -12.46 -20.95
C LEU A 635 24.26 -12.55 -19.42
N ILE A 636 24.87 -11.61 -18.69
CA ILE A 636 24.77 -11.54 -17.22
C ILE A 636 23.30 -11.47 -16.79
N PHE A 637 22.49 -10.59 -17.40
CA PHE A 637 21.08 -10.48 -17.03
C PHE A 637 20.24 -11.68 -17.48
N ARG A 638 20.58 -12.34 -18.60
CA ARG A 638 19.96 -13.62 -18.96
C ARG A 638 20.14 -14.66 -17.85
N HIS A 639 21.34 -14.75 -17.25
CA HIS A 639 21.59 -15.63 -16.11
C HIS A 639 20.80 -15.19 -14.86
N TYR A 640 20.77 -13.89 -14.56
CA TYR A 640 20.01 -13.35 -13.43
C TYR A 640 18.50 -13.66 -13.51
N PHE A 641 17.89 -13.45 -14.68
CA PHE A 641 16.48 -13.75 -14.94
C PHE A 641 16.21 -15.25 -15.18
N GLY A 642 17.24 -16.10 -15.08
CA GLY A 642 17.10 -17.54 -15.26
C GLY A 642 16.36 -18.26 -14.13
N SER A 643 16.13 -17.62 -12.98
CA SER A 643 15.34 -18.20 -11.90
C SER A 643 13.84 -17.97 -12.09
N SER A 644 13.04 -18.95 -11.69
CA SER A 644 11.57 -18.90 -11.76
C SER A 644 10.98 -17.74 -10.97
N ASP A 645 11.62 -17.36 -9.87
CA ASP A 645 11.06 -16.41 -8.93
C ASP A 645 11.02 -15.00 -9.55
N LYS A 646 12.05 -14.63 -10.32
CA LYS A 646 12.07 -13.35 -11.05
C LYS A 646 10.96 -13.27 -12.10
N PHE A 647 10.62 -14.39 -12.74
CA PHE A 647 9.46 -14.46 -13.63
C PHE A 647 8.16 -14.18 -12.84
N TYR A 648 7.94 -14.86 -11.72
CA TYR A 648 6.73 -14.65 -10.92
C TYR A 648 6.62 -13.23 -10.35
N MET A 649 7.73 -12.62 -9.94
CA MET A 649 7.78 -11.23 -9.49
C MET A 649 7.30 -10.26 -10.57
N VAL A 650 7.82 -10.40 -11.80
CA VAL A 650 7.43 -9.54 -12.93
C VAL A 650 5.96 -9.76 -13.29
N ILE A 651 5.52 -11.02 -13.42
CA ILE A 651 4.14 -11.33 -13.80
C ILE A 651 3.13 -10.85 -12.76
N ASP A 652 3.43 -10.98 -11.46
CA ASP A 652 2.53 -10.50 -10.40
C ASP A 652 2.33 -8.98 -10.44
N ARG A 653 3.41 -8.23 -10.70
CA ARG A 653 3.36 -6.77 -10.87
C ARG A 653 2.60 -6.36 -12.13
N VAL A 654 2.90 -6.99 -13.27
CA VAL A 654 2.22 -6.73 -14.54
C VAL A 654 0.72 -7.02 -14.41
N ALA A 655 0.34 -8.10 -13.71
CA ALA A 655 -1.06 -8.42 -13.46
C ALA A 655 -1.78 -7.34 -12.65
N PHE A 656 -1.12 -6.74 -11.65
CA PHE A 656 -1.70 -5.62 -10.91
C PHE A 656 -1.86 -4.39 -11.80
N ASN A 657 -0.82 -4.03 -12.57
CA ASN A 657 -0.85 -2.87 -13.45
C ASN A 657 -1.93 -2.99 -14.53
N LEU A 658 -2.10 -4.18 -15.11
CA LEU A 658 -3.17 -4.46 -16.08
C LEU A 658 -4.57 -4.49 -15.46
N SER A 659 -4.68 -4.69 -14.14
CA SER A 659 -5.97 -4.66 -13.44
C SER A 659 -6.41 -3.25 -13.03
N TYR A 660 -5.46 -2.43 -12.56
CA TYR A 660 -5.72 -1.07 -12.08
C TYR A 660 -4.46 -0.19 -12.08
N GLY A 661 -3.29 -0.72 -11.72
CA GLY A 661 -2.09 0.09 -11.43
C GLY A 661 -1.49 0.88 -12.60
N ASN A 662 -1.82 0.57 -13.86
CA ASN A 662 -1.41 1.37 -15.01
C ASN A 662 -2.26 2.65 -15.11
N ASP A 663 -1.62 3.81 -15.29
CA ASP A 663 -2.29 5.13 -15.30
C ASP A 663 -3.44 5.25 -16.31
N ALA A 664 -3.33 4.63 -17.49
CA ALA A 664 -4.38 4.68 -18.51
C ALA A 664 -5.59 3.83 -18.10
N ILE A 665 -5.34 2.62 -17.59
CA ILE A 665 -6.38 1.71 -17.10
C ILE A 665 -7.06 2.29 -15.87
N LYS A 666 -6.29 2.87 -14.94
CA LYS A 666 -6.79 3.61 -13.78
C LYS A 666 -7.73 4.73 -14.19
N LYS A 667 -7.26 5.69 -15.00
CA LYS A 667 -8.07 6.85 -15.45
C LYS A 667 -9.39 6.41 -16.10
N MET A 668 -9.34 5.37 -16.92
CA MET A 668 -10.53 4.80 -17.55
C MET A 668 -11.49 4.20 -16.51
N THR A 669 -10.98 3.40 -15.58
CA THR A 669 -11.76 2.76 -14.52
C THR A 669 -12.42 3.79 -13.62
N ASP A 670 -11.65 4.78 -13.18
CA ASP A 670 -12.11 5.87 -12.31
C ASP A 670 -13.17 6.74 -13.02
N ALA A 671 -13.01 7.00 -14.32
CA ALA A 671 -13.99 7.76 -15.10
C ALA A 671 -15.35 7.06 -15.21
N ILE A 672 -15.36 5.73 -15.31
CA ILE A 672 -16.59 4.93 -15.34
C ILE A 672 -17.21 4.89 -13.94
N TYR A 673 -16.38 4.62 -12.93
CA TYR A 673 -16.84 4.52 -11.55
C TYR A 673 -17.49 5.82 -11.07
N ASN A 674 -16.90 6.97 -11.41
CA ASN A 674 -17.38 8.30 -11.04
C ASN A 674 -18.39 8.88 -12.03
N LYS A 675 -18.88 8.11 -13.02
CA LYS A 675 -19.86 8.61 -13.98
C LYS A 675 -21.15 9.03 -13.23
N PRO A 676 -21.64 10.26 -13.44
CA PRO A 676 -22.84 10.73 -12.76
C PRO A 676 -24.10 10.06 -13.34
N PHE A 677 -25.18 10.09 -12.56
CA PHE A 677 -26.54 9.67 -12.96
C PHE A 677 -26.71 8.20 -13.36
N ILE A 678 -25.75 7.33 -13.03
CA ILE A 678 -25.88 5.88 -13.17
C ILE A 678 -25.89 5.21 -11.80
N THR A 679 -26.70 4.16 -11.68
CA THR A 679 -26.80 3.32 -10.48
C THR A 679 -25.48 2.60 -10.21
N TYR A 680 -25.29 2.11 -8.99
CA TYR A 680 -24.13 1.28 -8.67
C TYR A 680 -24.09 -0.03 -9.50
N ASP A 681 -25.24 -0.65 -9.75
CA ASP A 681 -25.35 -1.86 -10.58
C ASP A 681 -24.90 -1.59 -12.02
N GLU A 682 -25.37 -0.50 -12.63
CA GLU A 682 -24.92 -0.09 -13.97
C GLU A 682 -23.42 0.24 -13.98
N THR A 683 -22.92 0.87 -12.92
CA THR A 683 -21.51 1.22 -12.77
C THR A 683 -20.62 -0.01 -12.87
N ILE A 684 -20.87 -1.03 -12.04
CA ILE A 684 -20.02 -2.22 -11.99
C ILE A 684 -20.10 -3.04 -13.29
N ARG A 685 -21.27 -3.14 -13.92
CA ARG A 685 -21.43 -3.84 -15.20
C ARG A 685 -20.69 -3.11 -16.32
N LEU A 686 -20.81 -1.77 -16.37
CA LEU A 686 -20.10 -0.95 -17.35
C LEU A 686 -18.58 -1.02 -17.17
N MET A 687 -18.08 -1.07 -15.93
CA MET A 687 -16.65 -1.30 -15.66
C MET A 687 -16.17 -2.62 -16.28
N GLN A 688 -16.94 -3.70 -16.14
CA GLN A 688 -16.58 -5.03 -16.65
C GLN A 688 -16.59 -5.10 -18.18
N GLU A 689 -17.59 -4.51 -18.82
CA GLU A 689 -17.62 -4.37 -20.28
C GLU A 689 -16.40 -3.58 -20.78
N ASN A 690 -16.02 -2.54 -20.05
CA ASN A 690 -14.89 -1.71 -20.39
C ASN A 690 -13.54 -2.42 -20.20
N PHE A 691 -13.37 -3.24 -19.16
CA PHE A 691 -12.20 -4.14 -19.07
C PHE A 691 -12.11 -5.06 -20.29
N LYS A 692 -13.23 -5.68 -20.69
CA LYS A 692 -13.26 -6.55 -21.88
C LYS A 692 -12.87 -5.80 -23.16
N LYS A 693 -13.37 -4.57 -23.33
CA LYS A 693 -12.99 -3.70 -24.47
C LYS A 693 -11.50 -3.35 -24.44
N GLN A 694 -10.97 -3.04 -23.27
CA GLN A 694 -9.57 -2.66 -23.08
C GLN A 694 -8.63 -3.81 -23.42
N TYR A 695 -8.90 -5.02 -22.91
CA TYR A 695 -8.13 -6.21 -23.26
C TYR A 695 -8.24 -6.56 -24.74
N GLY A 696 -9.36 -6.22 -25.38
CA GLY A 696 -9.58 -6.38 -26.81
C GLY A 696 -9.02 -5.27 -27.68
N SER A 697 -8.39 -4.23 -27.10
CA SER A 697 -7.90 -3.08 -27.86
C SER A 697 -6.65 -3.41 -28.67
N PRO A 698 -6.40 -2.74 -29.81
CA PRO A 698 -5.18 -2.93 -30.59
C PRO A 698 -3.90 -2.60 -29.81
N ASN A 699 -3.97 -1.67 -28.84
CA ASN A 699 -2.83 -1.21 -28.06
C ASN A 699 -2.53 -2.10 -26.84
N PHE A 700 -3.34 -3.14 -26.59
CA PHE A 700 -3.17 -3.99 -25.41
C PHE A 700 -1.79 -4.68 -25.37
N ALA A 701 -1.32 -5.15 -26.54
CA ALA A 701 0.00 -5.75 -26.70
C ALA A 701 1.14 -4.79 -26.30
N ASP A 702 1.06 -3.53 -26.73
CA ASP A 702 2.06 -2.51 -26.41
C ASP A 702 2.07 -2.17 -24.91
N VAL A 703 0.89 -2.06 -24.31
CA VAL A 703 0.75 -1.85 -22.85
C VAL A 703 1.38 -3.01 -22.10
N LEU A 704 1.06 -4.26 -22.46
CA LEU A 704 1.62 -5.44 -21.82
C LEU A 704 3.16 -5.50 -21.96
N ALA A 705 3.71 -5.24 -23.15
CA ALA A 705 5.16 -5.19 -23.36
C ALA A 705 5.83 -4.09 -22.54
N ALA A 706 5.23 -2.91 -22.47
CA ALA A 706 5.75 -1.78 -21.69
C ALA A 706 5.77 -2.08 -20.19
N GLU A 707 4.70 -2.68 -19.66
CA GLU A 707 4.61 -3.07 -18.25
C GLU A 707 5.65 -4.14 -17.89
N MET A 708 5.84 -5.15 -18.74
CA MET A 708 6.88 -6.16 -18.53
C MET A 708 8.28 -5.55 -18.60
N SER A 709 8.55 -4.68 -19.59
CA SER A 709 9.83 -3.97 -19.75
C SER A 709 10.16 -3.13 -18.50
N SER A 710 9.17 -2.37 -18.01
CA SER A 710 9.27 -1.54 -16.80
C SER A 710 9.56 -2.38 -15.55
N ALA A 711 8.83 -3.48 -15.36
CA ALA A 711 9.00 -4.38 -14.23
C ALA A 711 10.39 -5.04 -14.21
N MET A 712 10.88 -5.53 -15.35
CA MET A 712 12.23 -6.10 -15.45
C MET A 712 13.32 -5.05 -15.24
N THR A 713 13.12 -3.85 -15.80
CA THR A 713 14.03 -2.71 -15.63
C THR A 713 14.19 -2.35 -14.16
N GLU A 714 13.10 -2.27 -13.40
CA GLU A 714 13.18 -1.91 -11.99
C GLU A 714 13.96 -2.96 -11.16
N LEU A 715 13.74 -4.25 -11.41
CA LEU A 715 14.47 -5.32 -10.72
C LEU A 715 15.98 -5.21 -10.91
N VAL A 716 16.43 -4.92 -12.13
CA VAL A 716 17.86 -4.72 -12.43
C VAL A 716 18.41 -3.49 -11.71
N ASN A 717 17.67 -2.36 -11.72
CA ASN A 717 18.19 -1.11 -11.17
C ASN A 717 18.23 -1.07 -9.64
N LYS A 718 17.58 -2.01 -8.94
CA LYS A 718 17.75 -2.19 -7.49
C LYS A 718 19.13 -2.75 -7.09
N MET A 719 19.91 -3.27 -8.05
CA MET A 719 21.30 -3.69 -7.83
C MET A 719 22.26 -2.50 -7.66
N PHE A 720 21.83 -1.30 -8.07
CA PHE A 720 22.70 -0.14 -8.23
C PHE A 720 22.44 0.95 -7.17
N VAL A 721 23.53 1.51 -6.67
CA VAL A 721 23.55 2.80 -5.98
C VAL A 721 23.94 3.84 -7.03
N ILE A 722 22.93 4.51 -7.58
CA ILE A 722 23.13 5.55 -8.59
C ILE A 722 23.76 6.79 -7.93
N ILE A 723 24.90 7.19 -8.48
CA ILE A 723 25.62 8.43 -8.18
C ILE A 723 25.17 9.48 -9.19
#